data_AF-A0A2V5S3D3-F1
#
_entry.id   AF-A0A2V5S3D3-F1
#
_cell.length_a   1.000
_cell.length_b   1.000
_cell.length_c   1.000
_cell.angle_alpha   90.00
_cell.angle_beta   90.00
_cell.angle_gamma   90.00
#
_symmetry.space_group_name_H-M   'P 1'
#
loop_
_entity.id
_entity.type
_entity.pdbx_description
1 polymer ?
#
loop_
_entity_poly.entity_id
_entity_poly.type
_entity_poly.pdbx_seq_one_letter_code
_entity_poly.pdbx_strand_id
1 'polypeptide(L)'
;MSNSIGKFHKRVNAQDTSAEIGPDLPLEIAHLLLIDVTGYSKLVVDDQIELLQELNQIVRSTECFRTAEKTGKLIRVPTGDGMALLFFQSPEEPVRCALEISKTLQEHPQIQLRMGVHSGPVNRVRDVNDKTNFAGSGMNVAQRVLDCGDAGHILLSKHVAEDLAQYRHWQPYLHDLGECEVKHGLRLHLFNLYKDNLGNPHLPDKLKRRRWKRDAVPVRPVSQPRFPKLLLSVALAGSALALTISALIFFHKTPSRAITSAVPPSVTSNGSFPIPEKSVAVLPFDNLSKEKENLYFADGVQDEILTDLARVADLKVISRTSTMQYKTGAPRNLREIGQQLGVTHVVEGSVQRAANRVRVNAQLIDARSDQQLWAQTYDRDLADVFAIQSEIATAIARQLQAKLSPREKNAIEQSPTDDIAAFDLYTRAKNVLAIRNARTNLLEAADLLNQAVARDASFFKAYCLLAHTHDRLYFLGYDHTPARLALAEAAVQAAFRLRPNSGEAHLARAQNLYRGYLDYDGALAELEVAAETLPNDAGVFELKGYILRRQGKQEEAVRSLERAIDLDPRNTFTLQQIALSYHHLRRFAEEKSVLDRALSIDPDNVDTKIARAFVEFDWKADTRPLHQMLDSIRAANPAATQGIPEAWLTCALAERDAVAAKNAVIAAGENPPLIDEAVNFSRPFIEGVIARMTKDSEKARAAFTSARAEQEKIIQAQPSYGPPLCVLGLIDAGLGRKEEALREGRRAVELLPVEKDPINGVAMTKYLAMIAAWVDDKDLACEQLAVAVRPPSRLTYGQLKLLPFWDPLRGDPCFEKIVASLAPK
;
A
#
# COMPACT_ATOMS: atom_id res chain seq x y z
N MET A 1 -51.32 -22.58 50.51
CA MET A 1 -52.17 -23.66 49.96
C MET A 1 -52.49 -23.33 48.51
N SER A 2 -52.15 -24.28 47.62
CA SER A 2 -52.54 -24.51 46.20
C SER A 2 -52.42 -23.38 45.17
N ASN A 3 -51.49 -23.46 44.20
CA ASN A 3 -51.40 -24.30 42.97
C ASN A 3 -52.18 -23.73 41.77
N SER A 4 -51.46 -23.38 40.69
CA SER A 4 -51.53 -24.17 39.45
C SER A 4 -50.35 -23.87 38.52
N ILE A 5 -49.82 -24.95 37.96
CA ILE A 5 -48.61 -25.10 37.15
C ILE A 5 -49.05 -25.39 35.70
N GLY A 6 -48.37 -24.79 34.73
CA GLY A 6 -48.47 -25.15 33.32
C GLY A 6 -47.13 -24.96 32.62
N LYS A 7 -46.32 -26.03 32.55
CA LYS A 7 -45.03 -26.13 31.86
C LYS A 7 -45.20 -26.12 30.34
N PHE A 8 -44.29 -25.47 29.62
CA PHE A 8 -43.82 -25.96 28.31
C PHE A 8 -42.29 -25.87 28.25
N HIS A 9 -41.67 -27.04 28.06
CA HIS A 9 -40.23 -27.25 27.90
C HIS A 9 -39.76 -26.76 26.53
N LYS A 10 -38.66 -25.98 26.48
CA LYS A 10 -37.79 -25.89 25.31
C LYS A 10 -36.66 -26.91 25.47
N ARG A 11 -36.55 -27.81 24.50
CA ARG A 11 -35.48 -28.81 24.36
C ARG A 11 -34.12 -28.12 24.24
N VAL A 12 -33.16 -28.60 25.02
CA VAL A 12 -31.72 -28.37 24.85
C VAL A 12 -31.26 -29.21 23.67
N ASN A 13 -30.74 -28.58 22.61
CA ASN A 13 -29.93 -29.25 21.61
C ASN A 13 -28.46 -28.99 21.96
N ALA A 14 -27.75 -30.08 22.25
CA ALA A 14 -26.32 -30.10 22.42
C ALA A 14 -25.66 -30.02 21.03
N GLN A 15 -25.08 -28.86 20.71
CA GLN A 15 -24.04 -28.66 19.69
C GLN A 15 -23.56 -27.21 19.82
N ASP A 16 -22.89 -26.92 20.92
CA ASP A 16 -22.10 -25.71 21.09
C ASP A 16 -20.81 -26.14 21.77
N THR A 17 -19.88 -26.66 20.98
CA THR A 17 -18.51 -26.89 21.40
C THR A 17 -17.69 -25.83 20.69
N SER A 18 -17.36 -24.78 21.44
CA SER A 18 -16.43 -23.74 21.02
C SER A 18 -15.15 -24.39 20.50
N ALA A 19 -14.79 -24.09 19.25
CA ALA A 19 -13.48 -24.39 18.73
C ALA A 19 -12.45 -23.60 19.56
N GLU A 20 -11.78 -24.29 20.48
CA GLU A 20 -10.61 -23.76 21.18
C GLU A 20 -9.55 -23.38 20.14
N ILE A 21 -9.22 -22.08 20.08
CA ILE A 21 -8.06 -21.58 19.36
C ILE A 21 -6.83 -22.09 20.11
N GLY A 22 -6.12 -23.06 19.51
CA GLY A 22 -4.88 -23.62 20.06
C GLY A 22 -3.78 -22.56 20.24
N PRO A 23 -2.78 -22.82 21.11
CA PRO A 23 -1.76 -21.84 21.49
C PRO A 23 -0.82 -21.48 20.33
N ASP A 24 -0.24 -20.26 20.42
CA ASP A 24 0.78 -19.71 19.52
C ASP A 24 1.81 -20.76 19.06
N LEU A 25 2.01 -20.88 17.74
CA LEU A 25 2.99 -21.81 17.18
C LEU A 25 4.41 -21.25 17.42
N PRO A 26 5.30 -21.99 18.11
CA PRO A 26 6.62 -21.50 18.49
C PRO A 26 7.52 -21.24 17.28
N LEU A 27 8.27 -20.14 17.33
CA LEU A 27 9.36 -19.82 16.40
C LEU A 27 10.53 -20.79 16.66
N GLU A 28 10.90 -21.59 15.66
CA GLU A 28 11.96 -22.59 15.76
C GLU A 28 13.09 -22.25 14.78
N ILE A 29 14.36 -22.46 15.17
CA ILE A 29 15.48 -22.38 14.22
C ILE A 29 15.57 -23.72 13.50
N ALA A 30 15.45 -23.69 12.18
CA ALA A 30 15.66 -24.87 11.34
C ALA A 30 16.95 -24.73 10.53
N HIS A 31 17.61 -25.87 10.31
CA HIS A 31 18.71 -26.07 9.40
C HIS A 31 18.14 -26.65 8.10
N LEU A 32 18.12 -25.83 7.06
CA LEU A 32 17.37 -26.04 5.83
C LEU A 32 18.27 -26.60 4.74
N LEU A 33 17.79 -27.62 4.03
CA LEU A 33 18.28 -28.03 2.72
C LEU A 33 17.15 -27.85 1.70
N LEU A 34 17.29 -26.89 0.78
CA LEU A 34 16.43 -26.81 -0.39
C LEU A 34 17.08 -27.51 -1.58
N ILE A 35 16.24 -28.19 -2.35
CA ILE A 35 16.60 -29.02 -3.48
C ILE A 35 15.69 -28.63 -4.63
N ASP A 36 16.27 -28.35 -5.79
CA ASP A 36 15.54 -27.98 -6.99
C ASP A 36 16.09 -28.68 -8.23
N VAL A 37 15.20 -29.18 -9.08
CA VAL A 37 15.56 -29.87 -10.33
C VAL A 37 15.84 -28.84 -11.41
N THR A 38 17.10 -28.79 -11.87
CA THR A 38 17.52 -27.84 -12.90
C THR A 38 16.89 -28.20 -14.25
N GLY A 39 16.06 -27.31 -14.77
CA GLY A 39 15.41 -27.49 -16.09
C GLY A 39 14.09 -28.28 -16.05
N TYR A 40 13.51 -28.50 -14.86
CA TYR A 40 12.27 -29.23 -14.66
C TYR A 40 11.13 -28.83 -15.61
N SER A 41 10.87 -27.52 -15.76
CA SER A 41 9.79 -27.00 -16.61
C SER A 41 9.97 -27.25 -18.12
N LYS A 42 11.12 -27.78 -18.55
CA LYS A 42 11.38 -28.16 -19.95
C LYS A 42 11.00 -29.60 -20.26
N LEU A 43 10.73 -30.40 -19.22
CA LEU A 43 10.28 -31.78 -19.35
C LEU A 43 8.77 -31.83 -19.63
N VAL A 44 8.31 -32.87 -20.32
CA VAL A 44 6.88 -33.17 -20.46
C VAL A 44 6.32 -33.69 -19.13
N VAL A 45 4.99 -33.64 -18.97
CA VAL A 45 4.34 -33.91 -17.67
C VAL A 45 4.64 -35.30 -17.12
N ASP A 46 4.70 -36.32 -17.98
CA ASP A 46 5.00 -37.70 -17.54
C ASP A 46 6.44 -37.82 -17.01
N ASP A 47 7.42 -37.26 -17.75
CA ASP A 47 8.82 -37.19 -17.33
C ASP A 47 8.99 -36.40 -16.02
N GLN A 48 8.20 -35.33 -15.84
CA GLN A 48 8.17 -34.53 -14.61
C GLN A 48 7.72 -35.35 -13.40
N ILE A 49 6.71 -36.23 -13.57
CA ILE A 49 6.19 -37.09 -12.51
C ILE A 49 7.21 -38.18 -12.17
N GLU A 50 7.76 -38.87 -13.17
CA GLU A 50 8.76 -39.93 -12.97
C GLU A 50 10.03 -39.40 -12.29
N LEU A 51 10.52 -38.24 -12.73
CA LEU A 51 11.71 -37.61 -12.15
C LEU A 51 11.49 -37.24 -10.68
N LEU A 52 10.34 -36.67 -10.31
CA LEU A 52 10.04 -36.37 -8.91
C LEU A 52 9.89 -37.64 -8.07
N GLN A 53 9.35 -38.73 -8.61
CA GLN A 53 9.28 -40.01 -7.90
C GLN A 53 10.68 -40.58 -7.63
N GLU A 54 11.56 -40.56 -8.64
CA GLU A 54 12.94 -41.02 -8.52
C GLU A 54 13.73 -40.14 -7.51
N LEU A 55 13.62 -38.82 -7.60
CA LEU A 55 14.22 -37.89 -6.66
C LEU A 55 13.76 -38.14 -5.21
N ASN A 56 12.46 -38.37 -5.01
CA ASN A 56 11.92 -38.69 -3.69
C ASN A 56 12.53 -39.99 -3.11
N GLN A 57 12.75 -41.01 -3.96
CA GLN A 57 13.39 -42.25 -3.52
C GLN A 57 14.87 -42.03 -3.16
N ILE A 58 15.61 -41.30 -3.98
CA ILE A 58 17.01 -40.95 -3.71
C ILE A 58 17.13 -40.25 -2.36
N VAL A 59 16.34 -39.19 -2.14
CA VAL A 59 16.37 -38.42 -0.89
C VAL A 59 16.03 -39.30 0.33
N ARG A 60 14.98 -40.14 0.23
CA ARG A 60 14.57 -41.06 1.31
C ARG A 60 15.55 -42.19 1.57
N SER A 61 16.42 -42.50 0.62
CA SER A 61 17.43 -43.55 0.76
C SER A 61 18.64 -43.13 1.60
N THR A 62 18.85 -41.81 1.75
CA THR A 62 20.00 -41.26 2.48
C THR A 62 19.96 -41.55 3.99
N GLU A 63 21.13 -41.76 4.58
CA GLU A 63 21.27 -42.09 6.01
C GLU A 63 20.86 -40.89 6.88
N CYS A 64 21.22 -39.68 6.46
CA CYS A 64 20.81 -38.45 7.13
C CYS A 64 19.28 -38.30 7.18
N PHE A 65 18.59 -38.56 6.06
CA PHE A 65 17.12 -38.50 6.01
C PHE A 65 16.49 -39.54 6.93
N ARG A 66 16.92 -40.80 6.86
CA ARG A 66 16.38 -41.89 7.69
C ARG A 66 16.61 -41.65 9.19
N THR A 67 17.76 -41.08 9.54
CA THR A 67 18.11 -40.77 10.93
C THR A 67 17.25 -39.62 11.48
N ALA A 68 17.10 -38.54 10.71
CA ALA A 68 16.26 -37.41 11.09
C ALA A 68 14.77 -37.79 11.13
N GLU A 69 14.32 -38.69 10.24
CA GLU A 69 12.96 -39.24 10.25
C GLU A 69 12.71 -40.10 11.49
N LYS A 70 13.64 -41.00 11.86
CA LYS A 70 13.50 -41.88 13.04
C LYS A 70 13.42 -41.09 14.36
N THR A 71 14.04 -39.92 14.42
CA THR A 71 14.01 -39.05 15.61
C THR A 71 12.79 -38.12 15.65
N GLY A 72 11.92 -38.14 14.63
CA GLY A 72 10.73 -37.31 14.55
C GLY A 72 11.01 -35.81 14.36
N LYS A 73 12.25 -35.44 13.98
CA LYS A 73 12.71 -34.05 13.85
C LYS A 73 13.12 -33.71 12.42
N LEU A 74 12.45 -34.31 11.43
CA LEU A 74 12.58 -34.00 10.02
C LEU A 74 11.25 -33.54 9.47
N ILE A 75 11.26 -32.40 8.79
CA ILE A 75 10.06 -31.89 8.12
C ILE A 75 10.33 -31.76 6.62
N ARG A 76 9.33 -32.18 5.84
CA ARG A 76 9.41 -32.38 4.41
C ARG A 76 8.37 -31.48 3.76
N VAL A 77 8.83 -30.52 2.99
CA VAL A 77 7.96 -29.59 2.26
C VAL A 77 8.18 -29.82 0.77
N PRO A 78 7.20 -30.36 0.03
CA PRO A 78 7.33 -30.46 -1.42
C PRO A 78 7.36 -29.04 -2.02
N THR A 79 8.31 -28.79 -2.92
CA THR A 79 8.30 -27.62 -3.81
C THR A 79 7.95 -28.14 -5.19
N GLY A 80 7.20 -27.40 -6.01
CA GLY A 80 6.60 -27.96 -7.25
C GLY A 80 7.60 -28.73 -8.16
N ASP A 81 8.86 -28.30 -8.17
CA ASP A 81 10.00 -28.82 -8.92
C ASP A 81 11.12 -29.43 -8.03
N GLY A 82 10.84 -29.71 -6.75
CA GLY A 82 11.84 -30.21 -5.80
C GLY A 82 11.30 -30.44 -4.38
N MET A 83 12.12 -30.14 -3.36
CA MET A 83 11.69 -30.20 -1.96
C MET A 83 12.57 -29.39 -1.01
N ALA A 84 12.03 -29.04 0.15
CA ALA A 84 12.78 -28.55 1.29
C ALA A 84 12.76 -29.58 2.44
N LEU A 85 13.94 -29.81 3.02
CA LEU A 85 14.15 -30.64 4.20
C LEU A 85 14.59 -29.74 5.36
N LEU A 86 13.82 -29.79 6.45
CA LEU A 86 14.05 -29.01 7.66
C LEU A 86 14.57 -29.94 8.75
N PHE A 87 15.79 -29.69 9.18
CA PHE A 87 16.45 -30.36 10.29
C PHE A 87 16.48 -29.42 11.49
N PHE A 88 16.47 -29.97 12.71
CA PHE A 88 16.38 -29.17 13.94
C PHE A 88 17.44 -29.54 14.98
N GLN A 89 18.40 -30.43 14.67
CA GLN A 89 19.41 -30.85 15.64
C GLN A 89 20.76 -30.21 15.41
N SER A 90 21.22 -30.15 14.15
CA SER A 90 22.55 -29.64 13.83
C SER A 90 22.64 -29.01 12.44
N PRO A 91 23.42 -27.93 12.28
CA PRO A 91 23.72 -27.36 10.96
C PRO A 91 24.53 -28.30 10.05
N GLU A 92 25.11 -29.37 10.59
CA GLU A 92 25.80 -30.41 9.80
C GLU A 92 24.81 -31.34 9.05
N GLU A 93 23.58 -31.51 9.55
CA GLU A 93 22.59 -32.44 8.98
C GLU A 93 22.24 -32.12 7.51
N PRO A 94 21.80 -30.90 7.16
CA PRO A 94 21.47 -30.58 5.77
C PRO A 94 22.68 -30.70 4.83
N VAL A 95 23.90 -30.45 5.33
CA VAL A 95 25.13 -30.54 4.54
C VAL A 95 25.53 -31.98 4.27
N ARG A 96 25.43 -32.87 5.27
CA ARG A 96 25.64 -34.32 5.08
C ARG A 96 24.60 -34.89 4.14
N CYS A 97 23.33 -34.53 4.31
CA CYS A 97 22.26 -34.95 3.42
C CYS A 97 22.51 -34.52 1.96
N ALA A 98 22.95 -33.28 1.74
CA ALA A 98 23.29 -32.79 0.39
C ALA A 98 24.42 -33.58 -0.27
N LEU A 99 25.46 -33.97 0.50
CA LEU A 99 26.55 -34.80 0.00
C LEU A 99 26.12 -36.25 -0.27
N GLU A 100 25.28 -36.84 0.59
CA GLU A 100 24.72 -38.18 0.40
C GLU A 100 23.83 -38.22 -0.86
N ILE A 101 22.97 -37.22 -1.06
CA ILE A 101 22.18 -37.07 -2.28
C ILE A 101 23.11 -36.95 -3.50
N SER A 102 24.12 -36.07 -3.43
CA SER A 102 25.08 -35.88 -4.53
C SER A 102 25.85 -37.16 -4.88
N LYS A 103 26.11 -38.01 -3.89
CA LYS A 103 26.76 -39.31 -4.07
C LYS A 103 25.85 -40.27 -4.82
N THR A 104 24.60 -40.41 -4.40
CA THR A 104 23.63 -41.27 -5.10
C THR A 104 23.37 -40.76 -6.52
N LEU A 105 23.32 -39.44 -6.74
CA LEU A 105 23.13 -38.85 -8.08
C LEU A 105 24.23 -39.20 -9.08
N GLN A 106 25.41 -39.66 -8.65
CA GLN A 106 26.43 -40.17 -9.59
C GLN A 106 25.95 -41.39 -10.37
N GLU A 107 24.99 -42.15 -9.82
CA GLU A 107 24.34 -43.30 -10.46
C GLU A 107 23.12 -42.89 -11.30
N HIS A 108 22.67 -41.63 -11.20
CA HIS A 108 21.48 -41.06 -11.86
C HIS A 108 21.81 -39.77 -12.63
N PRO A 109 22.64 -39.82 -13.70
CA PRO A 109 23.13 -38.62 -14.40
C PRO A 109 22.02 -37.78 -15.07
N GLN A 110 20.85 -38.38 -15.29
CA GLN A 110 19.66 -37.70 -15.82
C GLN A 110 19.04 -36.69 -14.84
N ILE A 111 19.28 -36.83 -13.53
CA ILE A 111 18.76 -35.92 -12.51
C ILE A 111 19.81 -34.87 -12.17
N GLN A 112 19.58 -33.64 -12.63
CA GLN A 112 20.46 -32.51 -12.36
C GLN A 112 19.85 -31.62 -11.28
N LEU A 113 20.41 -31.63 -10.07
CA LEU A 113 19.93 -30.83 -8.95
C LEU A 113 20.82 -29.62 -8.70
N ARG A 114 20.23 -28.56 -8.16
CA ARG A 114 20.96 -27.53 -7.40
C ARG A 114 20.44 -27.55 -5.97
N MET A 115 21.33 -27.26 -5.02
CA MET A 115 21.00 -27.31 -3.59
C MET A 115 21.48 -26.06 -2.85
N GLY A 116 20.69 -25.63 -1.87
CA GLY A 116 20.95 -24.44 -1.05
C GLY A 116 20.73 -24.73 0.43
N VAL A 117 21.70 -24.34 1.26
CA VAL A 117 21.71 -24.61 2.70
C VAL A 117 21.76 -23.32 3.51
N HIS A 118 20.89 -23.22 4.51
CA HIS A 118 20.83 -22.09 5.44
C HIS A 118 20.25 -22.49 6.80
N SER A 119 20.65 -21.82 7.87
CA SER A 119 20.08 -21.96 9.21
C SER A 119 19.36 -20.68 9.58
N GLY A 120 18.09 -20.75 9.96
CA GLY A 120 17.33 -19.55 10.30
C GLY A 120 15.95 -19.82 10.87
N PRO A 121 15.25 -18.78 11.34
CA PRO A 121 13.95 -18.92 11.97
C PRO A 121 12.88 -19.34 10.95
N VAL A 122 12.09 -20.33 11.35
CA VAL A 122 10.92 -20.85 10.64
C VAL A 122 9.75 -20.98 11.62
N ASN A 123 8.54 -20.77 11.12
CA ASN A 123 7.30 -20.94 11.86
C ASN A 123 6.53 -22.13 11.28
N ARG A 124 5.93 -22.93 12.17
CA ARG A 124 4.91 -23.91 11.79
C ARG A 124 3.69 -23.17 11.26
N VAL A 125 3.18 -23.60 10.11
CA VAL A 125 1.95 -23.09 9.49
C VAL A 125 1.15 -24.29 9.03
N ARG A 126 -0.15 -24.37 9.36
CA ARG A 126 -1.01 -25.41 8.76
C ARG A 126 -1.42 -24.95 7.37
N ASP A 127 -1.23 -25.80 6.37
CA ASP A 127 -1.75 -25.54 5.03
C ASP A 127 -3.25 -25.81 4.96
N VAL A 128 -3.85 -25.51 3.79
CA VAL A 128 -5.30 -25.69 3.54
C VAL A 128 -5.76 -27.15 3.60
N ASN A 129 -4.82 -28.12 3.66
CA ASN A 129 -5.10 -29.54 3.81
C ASN A 129 -4.82 -30.03 5.25
N ASP A 130 -4.71 -29.11 6.22
CA ASP A 130 -4.33 -29.36 7.61
C ASP A 130 -2.96 -30.05 7.79
N LYS A 131 -2.11 -30.06 6.76
CA LYS A 131 -0.74 -30.56 6.88
C LYS A 131 0.13 -29.47 7.49
N THR A 132 1.02 -29.89 8.39
CA THR A 132 2.01 -28.97 8.98
C THR A 132 3.06 -28.62 7.91
N ASN A 133 3.08 -27.36 7.52
CA ASN A 133 4.04 -26.73 6.63
C ASN A 133 4.85 -25.68 7.41
N PHE A 134 5.85 -25.07 6.77
CA PHE A 134 6.74 -24.09 7.39
C PHE A 134 6.93 -22.87 6.52
N ALA A 135 6.89 -21.70 7.14
CA ALA A 135 7.17 -20.43 6.50
C ALA A 135 8.03 -19.56 7.43
N GLY A 136 8.93 -18.76 6.88
CA GLY A 136 9.80 -17.90 7.68
C GLY A 136 10.92 -17.26 6.88
N SER A 137 11.62 -16.31 7.49
CA SER A 137 12.78 -15.67 6.84
C SER A 137 13.91 -16.65 6.55
N GLY A 138 14.05 -17.73 7.34
CA GLY A 138 14.98 -18.83 7.06
C GLY A 138 14.71 -19.48 5.70
N MET A 139 13.44 -19.80 5.39
CA MET A 139 13.05 -20.35 4.08
C MET A 139 13.42 -19.41 2.93
N ASN A 140 13.18 -18.11 3.11
CA ASN A 140 13.44 -17.10 2.09
C ASN A 140 14.94 -16.93 1.78
N VAL A 141 15.80 -16.95 2.80
CA VAL A 141 17.26 -16.86 2.60
C VAL A 141 17.78 -18.15 1.98
N ALA A 142 17.29 -19.31 2.41
CA ALA A 142 17.68 -20.60 1.88
C ALA A 142 17.33 -20.74 0.37
N GLN A 143 16.16 -20.27 -0.05
CA GLN A 143 15.78 -20.18 -1.46
C GLN A 143 16.71 -19.26 -2.25
N ARG A 144 17.13 -18.13 -1.68
CA ARG A 144 18.05 -17.20 -2.36
C ARG A 144 19.46 -17.77 -2.51
N VAL A 145 19.91 -18.56 -1.54
CA VAL A 145 21.17 -19.32 -1.62
C VAL A 145 21.07 -20.35 -2.75
N LEU A 146 20.00 -21.15 -2.78
CA LEU A 146 19.71 -22.12 -3.84
C LEU A 146 19.69 -21.47 -5.24
N ASP A 147 18.98 -20.34 -5.38
CA ASP A 147 18.82 -19.61 -6.64
C ASP A 147 20.17 -19.18 -7.25
N CYS A 148 21.24 -19.06 -6.45
CA CYS A 148 22.56 -18.67 -6.94
C CYS A 148 23.35 -19.84 -7.56
N GLY A 149 22.91 -21.07 -7.36
CA GLY A 149 23.55 -22.28 -7.87
C GLY A 149 23.07 -22.67 -9.26
N ASP A 150 23.97 -23.27 -10.02
CA ASP A 150 23.66 -24.04 -11.23
C ASP A 150 23.59 -25.54 -10.89
N ALA A 151 23.29 -26.39 -11.88
CA ALA A 151 23.31 -27.83 -11.74
C ALA A 151 24.60 -28.34 -11.07
N GLY A 152 24.42 -29.25 -10.12
CA GLY A 152 25.44 -29.86 -9.27
C GLY A 152 25.93 -29.01 -8.10
N HIS A 153 25.55 -27.73 -7.97
CA HIS A 153 26.04 -26.91 -6.86
C HIS A 153 25.36 -27.24 -5.53
N ILE A 154 26.16 -27.18 -4.45
CA ILE A 154 25.70 -27.13 -3.07
C ILE A 154 26.17 -25.79 -2.49
N LEU A 155 25.27 -24.83 -2.39
CA LEU A 155 25.61 -23.49 -1.90
C LEU A 155 25.16 -23.30 -0.45
N LEU A 156 25.96 -22.56 0.32
CA LEU A 156 25.73 -22.30 1.72
C LEU A 156 25.71 -20.79 1.97
N SER A 157 24.78 -20.36 2.83
CA SER A 157 24.88 -19.02 3.42
C SER A 157 26.13 -18.90 4.30
N LYS A 158 26.70 -17.69 4.39
CA LYS A 158 27.80 -17.37 5.31
C LYS A 158 27.58 -17.87 6.74
N HIS A 159 26.39 -17.68 7.29
CA HIS A 159 26.07 -18.10 8.65
C HIS A 159 26.33 -19.61 8.87
N VAL A 160 25.87 -20.47 7.97
CA VAL A 160 26.11 -21.91 8.05
C VAL A 160 27.57 -22.26 7.80
N ALA A 161 28.22 -21.60 6.83
CA ALA A 161 29.62 -21.86 6.53
C ALA A 161 30.54 -21.48 7.71
N GLU A 162 30.25 -20.40 8.42
CA GLU A 162 31.00 -19.97 9.61
C GLU A 162 30.84 -20.96 10.78
N ASP A 163 29.64 -21.50 10.99
CA ASP A 163 29.38 -22.54 11.98
C ASP A 163 30.14 -23.83 11.64
N LEU A 164 30.10 -24.26 10.37
CA LEU A 164 30.80 -25.46 9.89
C LEU A 164 32.32 -25.30 9.92
N ALA A 165 32.83 -24.10 9.66
CA ALA A 165 34.26 -23.81 9.69
C ALA A 165 34.87 -24.00 11.09
N GLN A 166 34.06 -24.03 12.16
CA GLN A 166 34.54 -24.38 13.51
C GLN A 166 34.97 -25.84 13.64
N TYR A 167 34.53 -26.70 12.72
CA TYR A 167 34.87 -28.12 12.71
C TYR A 167 35.95 -28.42 11.67
N ARG A 168 37.11 -28.90 12.14
CA ARG A 168 38.29 -29.16 11.28
C ARG A 168 38.00 -30.06 10.08
N HIS A 169 37.04 -30.98 10.19
CA HIS A 169 36.70 -31.89 9.10
C HIS A 169 35.89 -31.24 7.98
N TRP A 170 35.25 -30.08 8.20
CA TRP A 170 34.50 -29.36 7.15
C TRP A 170 35.34 -28.33 6.40
N GLN A 171 36.34 -27.74 7.05
CA GLN A 171 37.16 -26.66 6.48
C GLN A 171 37.71 -26.94 5.06
N PRO A 172 38.21 -28.16 4.73
CA PRO A 172 38.75 -28.42 3.39
C PRO A 172 37.72 -28.35 2.25
N TYR A 173 36.43 -28.40 2.58
CA TYR A 173 35.33 -28.50 1.61
C TYR A 173 34.52 -27.20 1.47
N LEU A 174 34.82 -26.18 2.28
CA LEU A 174 34.13 -24.89 2.24
C LEU A 174 34.93 -23.88 1.40
N HIS A 175 34.36 -23.48 0.27
CA HIS A 175 35.02 -22.58 -0.67
C HIS A 175 34.27 -21.26 -0.77
N ASP A 176 34.89 -20.18 -0.29
CA ASP A 176 34.29 -18.84 -0.31
C ASP A 176 34.08 -18.35 -1.76
N LEU A 177 32.83 -18.01 -2.11
CA LEU A 177 32.45 -17.43 -3.40
C LEU A 177 32.33 -15.89 -3.35
N GLY A 178 32.31 -15.29 -2.16
CA GLY A 178 32.16 -13.87 -1.91
C GLY A 178 30.70 -13.39 -1.85
N GLU A 179 30.54 -12.07 -1.83
CA GLU A 179 29.22 -11.43 -1.84
C GLU A 179 28.61 -11.43 -3.24
N CYS A 180 27.36 -11.86 -3.31
CA CYS A 180 26.48 -11.68 -4.46
C CYS A 180 25.26 -10.88 -4.06
N GLU A 181 24.84 -9.96 -4.91
CA GLU A 181 23.55 -9.30 -4.74
C GLU A 181 22.49 -10.16 -5.42
N VAL A 182 21.49 -10.54 -4.63
CA VAL A 182 20.36 -11.38 -5.04
C VAL A 182 19.13 -10.52 -5.31
N LYS A 183 18.00 -11.15 -5.68
CA LYS A 183 16.73 -10.45 -5.93
C LYS A 183 16.38 -9.51 -4.77
N HIS A 184 15.90 -8.31 -5.10
CA HIS A 184 15.56 -7.22 -4.16
C HIS A 184 16.76 -6.51 -3.50
N GLY A 185 17.94 -6.51 -4.12
CA GLY A 185 19.09 -5.69 -3.69
C GLY A 185 19.82 -6.17 -2.43
N LEU A 186 19.39 -7.30 -1.84
CA LEU A 186 20.05 -7.90 -0.68
C LEU A 186 21.39 -8.52 -1.10
N ARG A 187 22.44 -8.30 -0.31
CA ARG A 187 23.73 -8.97 -0.49
C ARG A 187 23.81 -10.23 0.36
N LEU A 188 24.09 -11.36 -0.27
CA LEU A 188 24.38 -12.63 0.38
C LEU A 188 25.83 -13.02 0.12
N HIS A 189 26.55 -13.31 1.19
CA HIS A 189 27.87 -13.93 1.11
C HIS A 189 27.70 -15.44 1.06
N LEU A 190 28.19 -16.06 -0.02
CA LEU A 190 27.97 -17.48 -0.33
C LEU A 190 29.27 -18.28 -0.25
N PHE A 191 29.11 -19.54 0.12
CA PHE A 191 30.15 -20.57 0.06
C PHE A 191 29.68 -21.71 -0.84
N ASN A 192 30.61 -22.30 -1.59
CA ASN A 192 30.40 -23.53 -2.32
C ASN A 192 30.92 -24.69 -1.49
N LEU A 193 30.16 -25.78 -1.42
CA LEU A 193 30.59 -27.03 -0.81
C LEU A 193 30.77 -28.10 -1.89
N TYR A 194 31.95 -28.70 -1.88
CA TYR A 194 32.23 -29.90 -2.66
C TYR A 194 33.28 -30.77 -1.97
N LYS A 195 33.18 -32.09 -2.16
CA LYS A 195 34.05 -33.10 -1.54
C LYS A 195 34.17 -34.31 -2.47
N ASP A 196 35.39 -34.75 -2.80
CA ASP A 196 35.64 -36.04 -3.47
C ASP A 196 34.72 -36.31 -4.69
N ASN A 197 34.60 -35.34 -5.61
CA ASN A 197 33.70 -35.33 -6.79
C ASN A 197 32.19 -35.22 -6.50
N LEU A 198 31.81 -34.93 -5.26
CA LEU A 198 30.45 -34.59 -4.85
C LEU A 198 30.30 -33.07 -4.82
N GLY A 199 29.29 -32.56 -5.52
CA GLY A 199 29.11 -31.13 -5.73
C GLY A 199 29.89 -30.60 -6.93
N ASN A 200 29.49 -29.42 -7.41
CA ASN A 200 30.10 -28.77 -8.57
C ASN A 200 31.20 -27.79 -8.11
N PRO A 201 32.49 -28.01 -8.43
CA PRO A 201 33.58 -27.14 -8.01
C PRO A 201 33.68 -25.86 -8.85
N HIS A 202 32.94 -25.76 -9.96
CA HIS A 202 32.97 -24.58 -10.81
C HIS A 202 32.30 -23.39 -10.13
N LEU A 203 32.63 -22.18 -10.60
CA LEU A 203 31.91 -20.99 -10.18
C LEU A 203 30.52 -20.97 -10.84
N PRO A 204 29.42 -20.68 -10.12
CA PRO A 204 28.11 -20.50 -10.74
C PRO A 204 28.11 -19.39 -11.79
N ASP A 205 27.39 -19.57 -12.90
CA ASP A 205 27.32 -18.66 -14.03
C ASP A 205 26.76 -17.28 -13.64
N LYS A 206 25.84 -17.25 -12.68
CA LYS A 206 25.32 -16.01 -12.09
C LYS A 206 26.42 -15.18 -11.43
N LEU A 207 27.46 -15.82 -10.90
CA LEU A 207 28.63 -15.17 -10.29
C LEU A 207 29.73 -14.86 -11.31
N LYS A 208 29.83 -15.64 -12.40
CA LYS A 208 30.73 -15.33 -13.53
C LYS A 208 30.33 -14.04 -14.26
N ARG A 209 29.04 -13.87 -14.58
CA ARG A 209 28.53 -12.71 -15.34
C ARG A 209 28.74 -11.37 -14.62
N ARG A 210 28.93 -11.37 -13.30
CA ARG A 210 29.20 -10.16 -12.49
C ARG A 210 30.70 -9.86 -12.29
N ARG A 211 31.60 -10.79 -12.63
CA ARG A 211 33.06 -10.58 -12.51
C ARG A 211 33.67 -9.74 -13.64
N TRP A 212 32.93 -9.41 -14.70
CA TRP A 212 33.41 -8.52 -15.78
C TRP A 212 33.30 -7.01 -15.47
N LYS A 213 33.19 -6.64 -14.19
CA LYS A 213 33.55 -5.31 -13.68
C LYS A 213 34.46 -5.45 -12.46
N ARG A 214 35.58 -6.16 -12.63
CA ARG A 214 36.75 -6.05 -11.75
C ARG A 214 37.97 -5.89 -12.65
N ASP A 215 38.22 -4.66 -13.09
CA ASP A 215 39.58 -4.30 -13.48
C ASP A 215 40.44 -4.37 -12.21
N ALA A 216 41.37 -5.31 -12.23
CA ALA A 216 42.37 -5.50 -11.20
C ALA A 216 43.28 -4.27 -11.16
N VAL A 217 43.26 -3.53 -10.05
CA VAL A 217 44.33 -2.61 -9.70
C VAL A 217 45.41 -3.43 -8.98
N PRO A 218 46.63 -3.58 -9.53
CA PRO A 218 47.71 -4.25 -8.81
C PRO A 218 48.23 -3.31 -7.71
N VAL A 219 48.21 -3.80 -6.46
CA VAL A 219 48.86 -3.13 -5.34
C VAL A 219 50.38 -3.28 -5.48
N ARG A 220 51.09 -2.17 -5.63
CA ARG A 220 52.53 -2.03 -5.31
C ARG A 220 52.73 -0.88 -4.32
N PRO A 221 53.75 -0.97 -3.44
CA PRO A 221 53.81 -0.18 -2.22
C PRO A 221 54.20 1.28 -2.47
N VAL A 222 53.67 2.14 -1.61
CA VAL A 222 53.81 3.60 -1.63
C VAL A 222 55.27 4.02 -1.61
N SER A 223 55.68 4.74 -2.65
CA SER A 223 56.84 5.64 -2.63
C SER A 223 56.46 6.93 -3.35
N GLN A 224 56.73 8.08 -2.71
CA GLN A 224 56.33 9.41 -3.17
C GLN A 224 57.02 9.80 -4.49
N PRO A 225 56.31 10.45 -5.45
CA PRO A 225 56.99 11.21 -6.49
C PRO A 225 56.63 12.70 -6.46
N ARG A 226 57.70 13.50 -6.60
CA ARG A 226 57.70 14.92 -6.96
C ARG A 226 57.11 15.09 -8.36
N PHE A 227 56.13 15.98 -8.53
CA PHE A 227 55.68 16.41 -9.87
C PHE A 227 56.39 17.71 -10.32
N PRO A 228 56.75 17.84 -11.61
CA PRO A 228 57.39 19.02 -12.15
C PRO A 228 56.39 20.16 -12.37
N LYS A 229 56.77 21.38 -11.96
CA LYS A 229 55.94 22.60 -11.85
C LYS A 229 55.36 23.17 -13.17
N LEU A 230 55.53 22.51 -14.32
CA LEU A 230 55.19 23.09 -15.63
C LEU A 230 53.77 22.77 -16.13
N LEU A 231 53.12 21.72 -15.61
CA LEU A 231 51.76 21.32 -16.04
C LEU A 231 50.64 22.02 -15.23
N LEU A 232 50.94 22.52 -14.03
CA LEU A 232 49.97 23.22 -13.19
C LEU A 232 49.69 24.64 -13.70
N SER A 233 50.67 25.30 -14.33
CA SER A 233 50.55 26.66 -14.86
C SER A 233 49.66 26.75 -16.11
N VAL A 234 49.64 25.71 -16.95
CA VAL A 234 48.78 25.67 -18.16
C VAL A 234 47.31 25.44 -17.78
N ALA A 235 47.05 24.60 -16.77
CA ALA A 235 45.69 24.36 -16.27
C ALA A 235 45.10 25.59 -15.55
N LEU A 236 45.93 26.34 -14.81
CA LEU A 236 45.50 27.57 -14.12
C LEU A 236 45.23 28.74 -15.10
N ALA A 237 45.98 28.84 -16.21
CA ALA A 237 45.75 29.87 -17.23
C ALA A 237 44.45 29.64 -18.03
N GLY A 238 44.12 28.38 -18.37
CA GLY A 238 42.86 28.05 -19.03
C GLY A 238 41.63 28.30 -18.17
N SER A 239 41.75 28.07 -16.85
CA SER A 239 40.68 28.29 -15.88
C SER A 239 40.37 29.78 -15.66
N ALA A 240 41.41 30.62 -15.66
CA ALA A 240 41.25 32.07 -15.49
C ALA A 240 40.58 32.72 -16.72
N LEU A 241 40.90 32.26 -17.93
CA LEU A 241 40.30 32.79 -19.16
C LEU A 241 38.79 32.46 -19.23
N ALA A 242 38.40 31.25 -18.84
CA ALA A 242 36.99 30.85 -18.80
C ALA A 242 36.17 31.64 -17.76
N LEU A 243 36.76 31.96 -16.60
CA LEU A 243 36.10 32.76 -15.57
C LEU A 243 35.97 34.24 -15.97
N THR A 244 36.94 34.80 -16.70
CA THR A 244 36.85 36.18 -17.20
C THR A 244 35.78 36.35 -18.28
N ILE A 245 35.61 35.36 -19.17
CA ILE A 245 34.57 35.39 -20.21
C ILE A 245 33.18 35.25 -19.59
N SER A 246 33.00 34.37 -18.60
CA SER A 246 31.74 34.24 -17.86
C SER A 246 31.39 35.49 -17.03
N ALA A 247 32.39 36.15 -16.44
CA ALA A 247 32.16 37.41 -15.72
C ALA A 247 31.76 38.56 -16.65
N LEU A 248 32.40 38.68 -17.82
CA LEU A 248 32.07 39.73 -18.81
C LEU A 248 30.66 39.59 -19.40
N ILE A 249 30.15 38.36 -19.54
CA ILE A 249 28.76 38.11 -19.97
C ILE A 249 27.75 38.45 -18.87
N PHE A 250 28.13 38.28 -17.60
CA PHE A 250 27.27 38.57 -16.45
C PHE A 250 27.19 40.07 -16.11
N PHE A 251 28.25 40.85 -16.38
CA PHE A 251 28.31 42.29 -16.08
C PHE A 251 27.86 43.23 -17.22
N HIS A 252 27.45 42.72 -18.39
CA HIS A 252 26.97 43.53 -19.52
C HIS A 252 25.48 43.39 -19.86
N LYS A 253 24.64 42.88 -18.94
CA LYS A 253 23.19 43.08 -19.03
C LYS A 253 22.75 44.22 -18.11
N THR A 254 22.46 45.36 -18.75
CA THR A 254 21.83 46.55 -18.15
C THR A 254 20.49 46.25 -17.46
N PRO A 255 20.08 47.09 -16.50
CA PRO A 255 19.11 46.74 -15.47
C PRO A 255 17.68 46.97 -15.93
N SER A 256 16.76 46.08 -15.55
CA SER A 256 15.32 46.35 -15.61
C SER A 256 14.61 45.80 -14.39
N ARG A 257 14.25 46.77 -13.54
CA ARG A 257 13.13 46.86 -12.61
C ARG A 257 12.83 45.69 -11.67
N ALA A 258 12.99 46.02 -10.38
CA ALA A 258 12.33 45.37 -9.25
C ALA A 258 10.86 45.06 -9.58
N ILE A 259 10.54 43.77 -9.64
CA ILE A 259 9.17 43.29 -9.57
C ILE A 259 8.89 43.10 -8.08
N THR A 260 8.17 44.08 -7.53
CA THR A 260 7.42 43.95 -6.29
C THR A 260 6.66 42.63 -6.34
N SER A 261 6.83 41.80 -5.30
CA SER A 261 6.13 40.53 -5.12
C SER A 261 4.63 40.79 -4.99
N ALA A 262 3.95 40.92 -6.12
CA ALA A 262 2.50 40.85 -6.19
C ALA A 262 2.12 39.38 -6.07
N VAL A 263 1.46 39.06 -4.94
CA VAL A 263 0.57 37.91 -4.78
C VAL A 263 -0.19 37.73 -6.11
N PRO A 264 -0.17 36.54 -6.75
CA PRO A 264 -1.07 36.33 -7.88
C PRO A 264 -2.49 36.56 -7.34
N PRO A 265 -3.29 37.44 -7.95
CA PRO A 265 -4.66 37.60 -7.52
C PRO A 265 -5.34 36.23 -7.56
N SER A 266 -6.13 35.97 -6.54
CA SER A 266 -7.11 34.90 -6.47
C SER A 266 -7.61 34.57 -7.88
N VAL A 267 -7.31 33.35 -8.33
CA VAL A 267 -7.83 32.82 -9.59
C VAL A 267 -9.33 32.61 -9.40
N THR A 268 -10.06 33.72 -9.48
CA THR A 268 -11.41 33.76 -10.05
C THR A 268 -11.23 33.82 -11.55
N SER A 269 -10.62 32.78 -12.14
CA SER A 269 -10.64 32.64 -13.59
C SER A 269 -11.98 32.04 -14.00
N ASN A 270 -12.92 32.90 -14.32
CA ASN A 270 -13.91 32.63 -15.39
C ASN A 270 -13.21 32.61 -16.77
N GLY A 271 -12.04 31.97 -16.86
CA GLY A 271 -11.41 31.61 -18.12
C GLY A 271 -11.81 30.18 -18.41
N SER A 272 -12.95 29.99 -19.08
CA SER A 272 -13.35 28.66 -19.55
C SER A 272 -12.30 28.18 -20.54
N PHE A 273 -11.42 27.28 -20.12
CA PHE A 273 -10.66 26.47 -21.08
C PHE A 273 -11.69 25.83 -22.03
N PRO A 274 -11.46 25.87 -23.34
CA PRO A 274 -12.41 25.29 -24.28
C PRO A 274 -12.54 23.79 -23.96
N ILE A 275 -13.77 23.35 -23.71
CA ILE A 275 -14.07 21.94 -23.49
C ILE A 275 -13.64 21.17 -24.74
N PRO A 276 -12.81 20.11 -24.63
CA PRO A 276 -12.39 19.34 -25.80
C PRO A 276 -13.58 18.78 -26.57
N GLU A 277 -13.63 18.96 -27.90
CA GLU A 277 -14.75 18.46 -28.71
C GLU A 277 -14.90 16.93 -28.63
N LYS A 278 -13.77 16.20 -28.50
CA LYS A 278 -13.74 14.75 -28.33
C LYS A 278 -13.74 14.38 -26.84
N SER A 279 -14.82 14.71 -26.16
CA SER A 279 -14.99 14.44 -24.74
C SER A 279 -16.35 13.80 -24.45
N VAL A 280 -16.37 12.83 -23.53
CA VAL A 280 -17.56 12.03 -23.24
C VAL A 280 -17.67 11.67 -21.77
N ALA A 281 -18.89 11.73 -21.24
CA ALA A 281 -19.26 11.15 -19.95
C ALA A 281 -20.31 10.06 -20.15
N VAL A 282 -20.14 8.91 -19.50
CA VAL A 282 -21.15 7.84 -19.49
C VAL A 282 -21.93 7.92 -18.18
N LEU A 283 -23.18 8.38 -18.28
CA LEU A 283 -24.05 8.50 -17.11
C LEU A 283 -24.55 7.13 -16.64
N PRO A 284 -24.98 6.99 -15.37
CA PRO A 284 -25.58 5.76 -14.86
C PRO A 284 -26.77 5.33 -15.71
N PHE A 285 -26.74 4.09 -16.19
CA PHE A 285 -27.83 3.52 -16.99
C PHE A 285 -29.01 3.14 -16.09
N ASP A 286 -30.23 3.34 -16.60
CA ASP A 286 -31.45 2.95 -15.88
C ASP A 286 -31.56 1.43 -15.79
N ASN A 287 -31.88 0.92 -14.60
CA ASN A 287 -32.16 -0.50 -14.42
C ASN A 287 -33.65 -0.79 -14.57
N LEU A 288 -34.02 -1.47 -15.66
CA LEU A 288 -35.41 -1.86 -15.97
C LEU A 288 -35.71 -3.32 -15.58
N SER A 289 -34.80 -3.96 -14.83
CA SER A 289 -34.95 -5.34 -14.35
C SER A 289 -35.84 -5.37 -13.10
N LYS A 290 -36.67 -6.41 -12.95
CA LYS A 290 -37.61 -6.54 -11.82
C LYS A 290 -36.97 -7.11 -10.54
N GLU A 291 -35.92 -7.89 -10.69
CA GLU A 291 -35.25 -8.60 -9.60
C GLU A 291 -34.25 -7.69 -8.89
N LYS A 292 -34.33 -7.64 -7.55
CA LYS A 292 -33.41 -6.83 -6.72
C LYS A 292 -31.95 -7.29 -6.81
N GLU A 293 -31.71 -8.55 -7.15
CA GLU A 293 -30.37 -9.11 -7.35
C GLU A 293 -29.64 -8.46 -8.53
N ASN A 294 -30.38 -7.89 -9.50
CA ASN A 294 -29.82 -7.21 -10.66
C ASN A 294 -29.54 -5.71 -10.42
N LEU A 295 -29.66 -5.21 -9.18
CA LEU A 295 -29.47 -3.77 -8.89
C LEU A 295 -28.10 -3.24 -9.32
N TYR A 296 -27.07 -4.09 -9.28
CA TYR A 296 -25.69 -3.72 -9.63
C TYR A 296 -25.30 -4.03 -11.08
N PHE A 297 -26.16 -4.76 -11.81
CA PHE A 297 -25.85 -5.19 -13.17
C PHE A 297 -25.78 -4.01 -14.15
N ALA A 298 -26.73 -3.07 -14.06
CA ALA A 298 -26.73 -1.87 -14.90
C ALA A 298 -25.49 -0.99 -14.65
N ASP A 299 -25.06 -0.88 -13.39
CA ASP A 299 -23.84 -0.16 -13.02
C ASP A 299 -22.59 -0.85 -13.60
N GLY A 300 -22.55 -2.18 -13.61
CA GLY A 300 -21.45 -2.95 -14.22
C GLY A 300 -21.36 -2.74 -15.74
N VAL A 301 -22.50 -2.74 -16.45
CA VAL A 301 -22.53 -2.45 -17.90
C VAL A 301 -22.04 -1.04 -18.21
N GLN A 302 -22.50 -0.04 -17.45
CA GLN A 302 -22.07 1.35 -17.60
C GLN A 302 -20.56 1.51 -17.37
N ASP A 303 -20.05 0.89 -16.32
CA ASP A 303 -18.65 0.96 -15.91
C ASP A 303 -17.70 0.28 -16.91
N GLU A 304 -18.12 -0.81 -17.54
CA GLU A 304 -17.32 -1.45 -18.59
C GLU A 304 -17.28 -0.62 -19.87
N ILE A 305 -18.39 -0.02 -20.32
CA ILE A 305 -18.40 0.92 -21.45
C ILE A 305 -17.46 2.10 -21.18
N LEU A 306 -17.51 2.65 -19.95
CA LEU A 306 -16.61 3.72 -19.53
C LEU A 306 -15.15 3.27 -19.55
N THR A 307 -14.87 2.08 -19.01
CA THR A 307 -13.52 1.50 -18.98
C THR A 307 -12.94 1.32 -20.39
N ASP A 308 -13.73 0.85 -21.34
CA ASP A 308 -13.31 0.68 -22.73
C ASP A 308 -13.05 2.01 -23.42
N LEU A 309 -13.93 2.99 -23.25
CA LEU A 309 -13.73 4.35 -23.78
C LEU A 309 -12.48 5.00 -23.17
N ALA A 310 -12.20 4.78 -21.89
CA ALA A 310 -11.06 5.37 -21.19
C ALA A 310 -9.70 4.94 -21.77
N ARG A 311 -9.64 3.82 -22.49
CA ARG A 311 -8.43 3.35 -23.19
C ARG A 311 -8.07 4.22 -24.40
N VAL A 312 -9.01 4.98 -24.95
CA VAL A 312 -8.82 5.75 -26.18
C VAL A 312 -8.13 7.07 -25.88
N ALA A 313 -6.87 7.23 -26.29
CA ALA A 313 -6.07 8.41 -26.00
C ALA A 313 -6.58 9.70 -26.68
N ASP A 314 -7.28 9.56 -27.82
CA ASP A 314 -7.87 10.68 -28.56
C ASP A 314 -9.22 11.14 -27.98
N LEU A 315 -9.68 10.53 -26.88
CA LEU A 315 -10.86 10.94 -26.11
C LEU A 315 -10.45 11.48 -24.74
N LYS A 316 -11.18 12.50 -24.26
CA LYS A 316 -11.30 12.79 -22.83
C LYS A 316 -12.51 12.03 -22.27
N VAL A 317 -12.29 11.15 -21.31
CA VAL A 317 -13.36 10.34 -20.69
C VAL A 317 -13.45 10.64 -19.20
N ILE A 318 -14.67 10.90 -18.73
CA ILE A 318 -14.92 11.22 -17.32
C ILE A 318 -15.09 9.95 -16.50
N SER A 319 -14.39 9.90 -15.36
CA SER A 319 -14.40 8.82 -14.38
C SER A 319 -15.80 8.53 -13.81
N ARG A 320 -16.01 7.26 -13.44
CA ARG A 320 -17.26 6.76 -12.85
C ARG A 320 -17.65 7.52 -11.58
N THR A 321 -16.70 7.88 -10.73
CA THR A 321 -16.98 8.59 -9.46
C THR A 321 -17.77 9.88 -9.70
N SER A 322 -17.40 10.65 -10.72
CA SER A 322 -18.10 11.87 -11.10
C SER A 322 -19.46 11.60 -11.75
N THR A 323 -19.57 10.61 -12.64
CA THR A 323 -20.84 10.34 -13.35
C THR A 323 -21.90 9.70 -12.44
N MET A 324 -21.49 8.90 -11.45
CA MET A 324 -22.40 8.23 -10.51
C MET A 324 -23.21 9.19 -9.64
N GLN A 325 -22.79 10.46 -9.50
CA GLN A 325 -23.55 11.47 -8.77
C GLN A 325 -24.87 11.86 -9.48
N TYR A 326 -24.98 11.58 -10.77
CA TYR A 326 -26.21 11.80 -11.55
C TYR A 326 -27.14 10.59 -11.56
N LYS A 327 -26.90 9.60 -10.69
CA LYS A 327 -27.78 8.45 -10.47
C LYS A 327 -29.02 8.89 -9.69
N THR A 328 -29.91 9.64 -10.33
CA THR A 328 -31.19 10.07 -9.78
C THR A 328 -32.28 9.94 -10.85
N GLY A 329 -33.52 9.66 -10.43
CA GLY A 329 -34.69 9.63 -11.32
C GLY A 329 -35.26 11.04 -11.62
N ALA A 330 -34.51 12.10 -11.33
CA ALA A 330 -34.91 13.47 -11.60
C ALA A 330 -34.61 13.85 -13.06
N PRO A 331 -35.37 14.78 -13.67
CA PRO A 331 -35.06 15.29 -15.00
C PRO A 331 -33.63 15.86 -15.03
N ARG A 332 -32.80 15.36 -15.94
CA ARG A 332 -31.41 15.76 -16.09
C ARG A 332 -31.31 16.93 -17.08
N ASN A 333 -30.58 17.98 -16.71
CA ASN A 333 -30.19 19.04 -17.63
C ASN A 333 -28.83 18.68 -18.25
N LEU A 334 -28.83 18.06 -19.43
CA LEU A 334 -27.60 17.56 -20.05
C LEU A 334 -26.58 18.67 -20.32
N ARG A 335 -27.03 19.89 -20.63
CA ARG A 335 -26.15 21.06 -20.81
C ARG A 335 -25.40 21.41 -19.52
N GLU A 336 -26.11 21.43 -18.41
CA GLU A 336 -25.51 21.69 -17.10
C GLU A 336 -24.54 20.56 -16.70
N ILE A 337 -24.94 19.30 -16.91
CA ILE A 337 -24.08 18.14 -16.66
C ILE A 337 -22.80 18.22 -17.50
N GLY A 338 -22.90 18.50 -18.80
CA GLY A 338 -21.76 18.66 -19.69
C GLY A 338 -20.81 19.78 -19.24
N GLN A 339 -21.35 20.91 -18.78
CA GLN A 339 -20.55 22.01 -18.23
C GLN A 339 -19.85 21.62 -16.92
N GLN A 340 -20.56 21.00 -15.97
CA GLN A 340 -20.02 20.57 -14.68
C GLN A 340 -18.93 19.49 -14.84
N LEU A 341 -19.11 18.58 -15.79
CA LEU A 341 -18.16 17.51 -16.09
C LEU A 341 -17.06 17.94 -17.07
N GLY A 342 -17.19 19.10 -17.71
CA GLY A 342 -16.25 19.57 -18.73
C GLY A 342 -16.20 18.63 -19.93
N VAL A 343 -17.37 18.24 -20.45
CA VAL A 343 -17.53 17.43 -21.67
C VAL A 343 -18.58 18.00 -22.64
N THR A 344 -18.41 17.73 -23.92
CA THR A 344 -19.36 18.09 -24.98
C THR A 344 -20.41 17.02 -25.23
N HIS A 345 -20.12 15.75 -24.91
CA HIS A 345 -21.02 14.64 -25.18
C HIS A 345 -21.34 13.82 -23.93
N VAL A 346 -22.55 13.29 -23.90
CA VAL A 346 -23.05 12.44 -22.82
C VAL A 346 -23.65 11.17 -23.41
N VAL A 347 -23.36 10.04 -22.76
CA VAL A 347 -23.96 8.75 -23.05
C VAL A 347 -24.97 8.43 -21.97
N GLU A 348 -26.20 8.12 -22.40
CA GLU A 348 -27.26 7.61 -21.53
C GLU A 348 -27.74 6.26 -22.04
N GLY A 349 -28.43 5.52 -21.17
CA GLY A 349 -28.91 4.20 -21.54
C GLY A 349 -29.76 3.54 -20.48
N SER A 350 -30.26 2.36 -20.83
CA SER A 350 -30.99 1.50 -19.90
C SER A 350 -30.61 0.04 -20.11
N VAL A 351 -30.64 -0.73 -19.03
CA VAL A 351 -30.33 -2.15 -19.02
C VAL A 351 -31.49 -2.92 -18.42
N GLN A 352 -31.91 -3.98 -19.10
CA GLN A 352 -32.89 -4.93 -18.62
C GLN A 352 -32.32 -6.34 -18.74
N ARG A 353 -32.23 -7.04 -17.60
CA ARG A 353 -31.92 -8.46 -17.56
C ARG A 353 -33.19 -9.23 -17.22
N ALA A 354 -33.48 -10.25 -18.03
CA ALA A 354 -34.61 -11.15 -17.83
C ALA A 354 -34.20 -12.57 -18.20
N ALA A 355 -34.08 -13.43 -17.18
CA ALA A 355 -33.54 -14.79 -17.33
C ALA A 355 -32.19 -14.79 -18.09
N ASN A 356 -32.12 -15.43 -19.26
CA ASN A 356 -30.92 -15.52 -20.07
C ASN A 356 -30.84 -14.46 -21.19
N ARG A 357 -31.66 -13.41 -21.15
CA ARG A 357 -31.58 -12.32 -22.13
C ARG A 357 -31.24 -10.99 -21.48
N VAL A 358 -30.46 -10.20 -22.20
CA VAL A 358 -30.12 -8.83 -21.84
C VAL A 358 -30.56 -7.88 -22.95
N ARG A 359 -31.27 -6.83 -22.55
CA ARG A 359 -31.59 -5.70 -23.41
C ARG A 359 -30.83 -4.47 -22.92
N VAL A 360 -30.01 -3.90 -23.78
CA VAL A 360 -29.27 -2.66 -23.52
C VAL A 360 -29.69 -1.62 -24.54
N ASN A 361 -30.15 -0.47 -24.07
CA ASN A 361 -30.34 0.72 -24.89
C ASN A 361 -29.21 1.70 -24.57
N ALA A 362 -28.56 2.25 -25.58
CA ALA A 362 -27.55 3.28 -25.42
C ALA A 362 -27.76 4.38 -26.44
N GLN A 363 -27.53 5.62 -26.02
CA GLN A 363 -27.61 6.81 -26.87
C GLN A 363 -26.47 7.78 -26.55
N LEU A 364 -25.96 8.45 -27.59
CA LEU A 364 -24.97 9.50 -27.51
C LEU A 364 -25.62 10.84 -27.86
N ILE A 365 -25.47 11.82 -27.00
CA ILE A 365 -26.13 13.12 -27.07
C ILE A 365 -25.08 14.23 -27.01
N ASP A 366 -25.24 15.27 -27.84
CA ASP A 366 -24.51 16.54 -27.68
C ASP A 366 -25.14 17.31 -26.50
N ALA A 367 -24.39 17.43 -25.41
CA ALA A 367 -24.86 18.07 -24.19
C ALA A 367 -25.23 19.55 -24.39
N ARG A 368 -24.65 20.23 -25.39
CA ARG A 368 -24.86 21.66 -25.62
C ARG A 368 -26.21 21.93 -26.26
N SER A 369 -26.61 21.10 -27.21
CA SER A 369 -27.82 21.26 -28.03
C SER A 369 -28.94 20.30 -27.65
N ASP A 370 -28.69 19.33 -26.78
CA ASP A 370 -29.59 18.22 -26.46
C ASP A 370 -29.93 17.35 -27.70
N GLN A 371 -29.05 17.39 -28.71
CA GLN A 371 -29.24 16.66 -29.96
C GLN A 371 -28.73 15.22 -29.83
N GLN A 372 -29.61 14.26 -30.08
CA GLN A 372 -29.21 12.85 -30.22
C GLN A 372 -28.38 12.65 -31.49
N LEU A 373 -27.13 12.19 -31.33
CA LEU A 373 -26.21 11.91 -32.43
C LEU A 373 -26.27 10.46 -32.88
N TRP A 374 -26.52 9.54 -31.94
CA TRP A 374 -26.60 8.11 -32.18
C TRP A 374 -27.44 7.45 -31.09
N ALA A 375 -28.18 6.39 -31.44
CA ALA A 375 -28.87 5.53 -30.48
C ALA A 375 -29.01 4.12 -31.06
N GLN A 376 -28.92 3.12 -30.20
CA GLN A 376 -29.08 1.72 -30.60
C GLN A 376 -29.62 0.86 -29.45
N THR A 377 -30.43 -0.13 -29.83
CA THR A 377 -30.93 -1.17 -28.93
C THR A 377 -30.28 -2.50 -29.26
N TYR A 378 -29.80 -3.18 -28.24
CA TYR A 378 -29.26 -4.53 -28.29
C TYR A 378 -30.19 -5.43 -27.48
N ASP A 379 -30.66 -6.53 -28.07
CA ASP A 379 -31.49 -7.52 -27.39
C ASP A 379 -30.95 -8.91 -27.73
N ARG A 380 -30.05 -9.43 -26.89
CA ARG A 380 -29.28 -10.66 -27.14
C ARG A 380 -29.26 -11.58 -25.91
N ASP A 381 -28.55 -12.69 -26.03
CA ASP A 381 -28.30 -13.59 -24.91
C ASP A 381 -27.44 -12.89 -23.85
N LEU A 382 -27.62 -13.25 -22.58
CA LEU A 382 -26.81 -12.70 -21.49
C LEU A 382 -25.31 -13.00 -21.70
N ALA A 383 -24.97 -14.12 -22.31
CA ALA A 383 -23.58 -14.46 -22.66
C ALA A 383 -22.91 -13.43 -23.58
N ASP A 384 -23.69 -12.66 -24.35
CA ASP A 384 -23.20 -11.62 -25.27
C ASP A 384 -22.98 -10.26 -24.58
N VAL A 385 -23.20 -10.14 -23.27
CA VAL A 385 -23.19 -8.84 -22.57
C VAL A 385 -21.89 -8.07 -22.74
N PHE A 386 -20.74 -8.75 -22.73
CA PHE A 386 -19.43 -8.11 -22.93
C PHE A 386 -19.24 -7.64 -24.38
N ALA A 387 -19.69 -8.43 -25.36
CA ALA A 387 -19.65 -8.02 -26.76
C ALA A 387 -20.50 -6.77 -27.02
N ILE A 388 -21.68 -6.68 -26.38
CA ILE A 388 -22.53 -5.48 -26.45
C ILE A 388 -21.79 -4.24 -25.92
N GLN A 389 -21.07 -4.37 -24.80
CA GLN A 389 -20.31 -3.25 -24.20
C GLN A 389 -19.22 -2.75 -25.15
N SER A 390 -18.40 -3.65 -25.70
CA SER A 390 -17.33 -3.30 -26.65
C SER A 390 -17.89 -2.70 -27.95
N GLU A 391 -19.02 -3.21 -28.45
CA GLU A 391 -19.73 -2.66 -29.61
C GLU A 391 -20.21 -1.23 -29.34
N ILE A 392 -20.79 -0.97 -28.17
CA ILE A 392 -21.24 0.38 -27.77
C ILE A 392 -20.05 1.33 -27.66
N ALA A 393 -18.97 0.96 -26.95
CA ALA A 393 -17.78 1.79 -26.81
C ALA A 393 -17.14 2.12 -28.17
N THR A 394 -17.05 1.12 -29.06
CA THR A 394 -16.53 1.30 -30.42
C THR A 394 -17.42 2.21 -31.26
N ALA A 395 -18.75 2.08 -31.17
CA ALA A 395 -19.70 2.92 -31.87
C ALA A 395 -19.60 4.38 -31.42
N ILE A 396 -19.53 4.62 -30.11
CA ILE A 396 -19.35 5.96 -29.53
C ILE A 396 -18.04 6.58 -30.01
N ALA A 397 -16.92 5.86 -29.91
CA ALA A 397 -15.62 6.37 -30.36
C ALA A 397 -15.63 6.76 -31.85
N ARG A 398 -16.30 5.97 -32.71
CA ARG A 398 -16.47 6.30 -34.14
C ARG A 398 -17.37 7.52 -34.35
N GLN A 399 -18.48 7.64 -33.63
CA GLN A 399 -19.40 8.77 -33.75
C GLN A 399 -18.73 10.08 -33.34
N LEU A 400 -17.84 10.02 -32.33
CA LEU A 400 -16.99 11.15 -31.90
C LEU A 400 -15.76 11.37 -32.80
N GLN A 401 -15.61 10.57 -33.86
CA GLN A 401 -14.49 10.63 -34.80
C GLN A 401 -13.12 10.50 -34.10
N ALA A 402 -13.06 9.71 -33.02
CA ALA A 402 -11.82 9.41 -32.32
C ALA A 402 -10.92 8.50 -33.17
N LYS A 403 -9.62 8.77 -33.17
CA LYS A 403 -8.63 7.92 -33.81
C LYS A 403 -8.37 6.71 -32.92
N LEU A 404 -8.77 5.53 -33.38
CA LEU A 404 -8.50 4.26 -32.72
C LEU A 404 -7.27 3.59 -33.36
N SER A 405 -6.21 3.42 -32.57
CA SER A 405 -5.09 2.56 -32.95
C SER A 405 -5.51 1.07 -32.92
N PRO A 406 -4.80 0.19 -33.64
CA PRO A 406 -5.04 -1.26 -33.55
C PRO A 406 -4.92 -1.81 -32.11
N ARG A 407 -4.02 -1.25 -31.30
CA ARG A 407 -3.84 -1.64 -29.90
C ARG A 407 -5.05 -1.29 -29.06
N GLU A 408 -5.57 -0.06 -29.17
CA GLU A 408 -6.76 0.38 -28.43
C GLU A 408 -7.98 -0.43 -28.86
N LYS A 409 -8.16 -0.66 -30.16
CA LYS A 409 -9.26 -1.48 -30.69
C LYS A 409 -9.24 -2.90 -30.10
N ASN A 410 -8.09 -3.57 -30.14
CA ASN A 410 -7.95 -4.92 -29.58
C ASN A 410 -8.21 -4.93 -28.05
N ALA A 411 -7.83 -3.86 -27.34
CA ALA A 411 -8.04 -3.77 -25.90
C ALA A 411 -9.52 -3.55 -25.53
N ILE A 412 -10.28 -2.82 -26.35
CA ILE A 412 -11.74 -2.64 -26.21
C ILE A 412 -12.49 -3.95 -26.52
N GLU A 413 -12.05 -4.68 -27.54
CA GLU A 413 -12.68 -5.95 -27.96
C GLU A 413 -12.37 -7.12 -27.00
N GLN A 414 -11.49 -6.93 -26.02
CA GLN A 414 -11.10 -7.98 -25.09
C GLN A 414 -12.04 -8.06 -23.89
N SER A 415 -12.85 -9.13 -23.83
CA SER A 415 -13.73 -9.41 -22.70
C SER A 415 -12.98 -9.44 -21.35
N PRO A 416 -13.61 -8.97 -20.26
CA PRO A 416 -13.01 -9.02 -18.92
C PRO A 416 -12.90 -10.45 -18.37
N THR A 417 -13.87 -11.31 -18.66
CA THR A 417 -13.98 -12.72 -18.26
C THR A 417 -15.02 -13.42 -19.16
N ASP A 418 -14.97 -14.75 -19.23
CA ASP A 418 -16.01 -15.58 -19.86
C ASP A 418 -17.06 -16.10 -18.83
N ASP A 419 -16.85 -15.89 -17.52
CA ASP A 419 -17.78 -16.26 -16.45
C ASP A 419 -18.55 -15.04 -15.91
N ILE A 420 -19.82 -14.94 -16.27
CA ILE A 420 -20.74 -13.87 -15.84
C ILE A 420 -20.93 -13.85 -14.31
N ALA A 421 -20.90 -15.01 -13.64
CA ALA A 421 -21.00 -15.07 -12.18
C ALA A 421 -19.71 -14.58 -11.50
N ALA A 422 -18.55 -14.83 -12.09
CA ALA A 422 -17.30 -14.20 -11.63
C ALA A 422 -17.36 -12.68 -11.78
N PHE A 423 -17.91 -12.19 -12.91
CA PHE A 423 -18.10 -10.76 -13.16
C PHE A 423 -19.07 -10.09 -12.17
N ASP A 424 -20.15 -10.77 -11.77
CA ASP A 424 -21.07 -10.28 -10.75
C ASP A 424 -20.36 -10.09 -9.39
N LEU A 425 -19.58 -11.07 -8.96
CA LEU A 425 -18.78 -11.00 -7.73
C LEU A 425 -17.79 -9.82 -7.78
N TYR A 426 -17.10 -9.64 -8.90
CA TYR A 426 -16.21 -8.50 -9.14
C TYR A 426 -16.93 -7.15 -9.06
N THR A 427 -18.10 -7.04 -9.69
CA THR A 427 -18.92 -5.81 -9.68
C THR A 427 -19.41 -5.47 -8.28
N ARG A 428 -19.84 -6.47 -7.50
CA ARG A 428 -20.22 -6.31 -6.09
C ARG A 428 -19.04 -5.83 -5.26
N ALA A 429 -17.85 -6.41 -5.43
CA ALA A 429 -16.64 -5.95 -4.73
C ALA A 429 -16.32 -4.48 -5.03
N LYS A 430 -16.40 -4.05 -6.31
CA LYS A 430 -16.21 -2.62 -6.68
C LYS A 430 -17.19 -1.69 -5.96
N ASN A 431 -18.45 -2.08 -5.87
CA ASN A 431 -19.47 -1.26 -5.21
C ASN A 431 -19.25 -1.19 -3.69
N VAL A 432 -18.85 -2.30 -3.05
CA VAL A 432 -18.46 -2.29 -1.62
C VAL A 432 -17.29 -1.32 -1.39
N LEU A 433 -16.30 -1.31 -2.27
CA LEU A 433 -15.14 -0.41 -2.19
C LEU A 433 -15.49 1.06 -2.44
N ALA A 434 -16.61 1.36 -3.10
CA ALA A 434 -17.05 2.72 -3.41
C ALA A 434 -17.77 3.43 -2.25
N ILE A 435 -18.30 2.72 -1.25
CA ILE A 435 -19.19 3.28 -0.21
C ILE A 435 -18.42 3.92 0.95
N ARG A 436 -17.35 3.26 1.45
CA ARG A 436 -16.36 3.85 2.40
C ARG A 436 -15.21 2.90 2.67
N ASN A 437 -14.08 3.45 3.13
CA ASN A 437 -12.88 2.72 3.54
C ASN A 437 -12.99 2.18 4.97
N ALA A 438 -13.94 1.28 5.21
CA ALA A 438 -14.00 0.55 6.47
C ALA A 438 -13.23 -0.77 6.34
N ARG A 439 -12.60 -1.22 7.44
CA ARG A 439 -11.94 -2.53 7.50
C ARG A 439 -12.85 -3.66 7.04
N THR A 440 -14.11 -3.64 7.46
CA THR A 440 -15.14 -4.63 7.08
C THR A 440 -15.36 -4.66 5.57
N ASN A 441 -15.50 -3.49 4.94
CA ASN A 441 -15.75 -3.38 3.50
C ASN A 441 -14.55 -3.91 2.69
N LEU A 442 -13.32 -3.61 3.12
CA LEU A 442 -12.11 -4.12 2.47
C LEU A 442 -11.99 -5.66 2.59
N LEU A 443 -12.35 -6.22 3.75
CA LEU A 443 -12.35 -7.68 3.95
C LEU A 443 -13.45 -8.36 3.11
N GLU A 444 -14.65 -7.80 3.06
CA GLU A 444 -15.75 -8.29 2.23
C GLU A 444 -15.39 -8.24 0.74
N ALA A 445 -14.82 -7.12 0.27
CA ALA A 445 -14.37 -7.00 -1.12
C ALA A 445 -13.29 -8.03 -1.45
N ALA A 446 -12.32 -8.27 -0.55
CA ALA A 446 -11.30 -9.29 -0.75
C ALA A 446 -11.90 -10.70 -0.85
N ASP A 447 -12.91 -11.03 -0.03
CA ASP A 447 -13.61 -12.31 -0.10
C ASP A 447 -14.35 -12.50 -1.44
N LEU A 448 -15.14 -11.51 -1.86
CA LEU A 448 -15.83 -11.51 -3.14
C LEU A 448 -14.86 -11.68 -4.32
N LEU A 449 -13.70 -11.01 -4.28
CA LEU A 449 -12.67 -11.10 -5.32
C LEU A 449 -11.96 -12.44 -5.32
N ASN A 450 -11.71 -13.04 -4.15
CA ASN A 450 -11.18 -14.41 -4.06
C ASN A 450 -12.15 -15.42 -4.66
N GLN A 451 -13.45 -15.27 -4.41
CA GLN A 451 -14.48 -16.08 -5.05
C GLN A 451 -14.49 -15.87 -6.58
N ALA A 452 -14.35 -14.63 -7.06
CA ALA A 452 -14.31 -14.34 -8.49
C ALA A 452 -13.13 -15.03 -9.19
N VAL A 453 -11.91 -14.94 -8.64
CA VAL A 453 -10.72 -15.58 -9.25
C VAL A 453 -10.68 -17.09 -9.05
N ALA A 454 -11.39 -17.63 -8.05
CA ALA A 454 -11.57 -19.08 -7.91
C ALA A 454 -12.49 -19.66 -8.98
N ARG A 455 -13.46 -18.87 -9.45
CA ARG A 455 -14.35 -19.24 -10.57
C ARG A 455 -13.66 -19.10 -11.92
N ASP A 456 -12.95 -18.00 -12.12
CA ASP A 456 -12.17 -17.76 -13.33
C ASP A 456 -10.75 -17.30 -12.97
N ALA A 457 -9.82 -18.26 -13.01
CA ALA A 457 -8.39 -18.01 -12.76
C ALA A 457 -7.72 -17.14 -13.84
N SER A 458 -8.41 -16.85 -14.95
CA SER A 458 -7.94 -15.92 -16.00
C SER A 458 -8.51 -14.51 -15.85
N PHE A 459 -9.32 -14.25 -14.81
CA PHE A 459 -9.99 -12.97 -14.61
C PHE A 459 -9.02 -11.85 -14.15
N PHE A 460 -8.29 -11.31 -15.12
CA PHE A 460 -7.24 -10.32 -14.96
C PHE A 460 -7.64 -9.08 -14.11
N LYS A 461 -8.81 -8.49 -14.38
CA LYS A 461 -9.28 -7.30 -13.65
C LYS A 461 -9.52 -7.58 -12.16
N ALA A 462 -9.98 -8.79 -11.82
CA ALA A 462 -10.21 -9.19 -10.43
C ALA A 462 -8.90 -9.29 -9.66
N TYR A 463 -7.82 -9.80 -10.26
CA TYR A 463 -6.49 -9.80 -9.64
C TYR A 463 -5.95 -8.39 -9.38
N CYS A 464 -6.11 -7.46 -10.32
CA CYS A 464 -5.69 -6.07 -10.13
C CYS A 464 -6.42 -5.42 -8.94
N LEU A 465 -7.75 -5.64 -8.84
CA LEU A 465 -8.55 -5.10 -7.73
C LEU A 465 -8.28 -5.82 -6.40
N LEU A 466 -7.95 -7.11 -6.44
CA LEU A 466 -7.57 -7.89 -5.25
C LEU A 466 -6.23 -7.41 -4.68
N ALA A 467 -5.24 -7.16 -5.54
CA ALA A 467 -3.97 -6.53 -5.16
C ALA A 467 -4.21 -5.19 -4.47
N HIS A 468 -4.97 -4.30 -5.11
CA HIS A 468 -5.37 -3.01 -4.56
C HIS A 468 -6.01 -3.15 -3.16
N THR A 469 -6.93 -4.10 -3.00
CA THR A 469 -7.65 -4.30 -1.74
C THR A 469 -6.72 -4.77 -0.62
N HIS A 470 -5.81 -5.71 -0.90
CA HIS A 470 -4.81 -6.17 0.06
C HIS A 470 -3.79 -5.08 0.43
N ASP A 471 -3.31 -4.31 -0.55
CA ASP A 471 -2.40 -3.18 -0.29
C ASP A 471 -3.05 -2.13 0.62
N ARG A 472 -4.35 -1.90 0.50
CA ARG A 472 -5.08 -0.96 1.34
C ARG A 472 -5.26 -1.46 2.77
N LEU A 473 -5.57 -2.74 2.96
CA LEU A 473 -5.60 -3.37 4.28
C LEU A 473 -4.24 -3.25 4.98
N TYR A 474 -3.16 -3.45 4.24
CA TYR A 474 -1.79 -3.33 4.74
C TYR A 474 -1.40 -1.89 5.09
N PHE A 475 -1.62 -0.96 4.16
CA PHE A 475 -1.20 0.44 4.29
C PHE A 475 -1.96 1.22 5.37
N LEU A 476 -3.24 0.91 5.56
CA LEU A 476 -4.06 1.53 6.62
C LEU A 476 -3.81 0.91 8.01
N GLY A 477 -2.93 -0.09 8.12
CA GLY A 477 -2.61 -0.75 9.39
C GLY A 477 -3.69 -1.70 9.90
N TYR A 478 -4.74 -1.99 9.12
CA TYR A 478 -5.76 -2.97 9.50
C TYR A 478 -5.23 -4.41 9.54
N ASP A 479 -4.23 -4.68 8.70
CA ASP A 479 -3.47 -5.93 8.67
C ASP A 479 -2.07 -5.68 8.07
N HIS A 480 -1.15 -5.17 8.89
CA HIS A 480 0.23 -4.89 8.47
C HIS A 480 1.15 -6.12 8.59
N THR A 481 0.62 -7.31 8.33
CA THR A 481 1.40 -8.56 8.42
C THR A 481 2.14 -8.85 7.11
N PRO A 482 3.29 -9.56 7.17
CA PRO A 482 3.95 -10.07 5.97
C PRO A 482 3.04 -10.95 5.10
N ALA A 483 2.08 -11.67 5.71
CA ALA A 483 1.11 -12.50 5.00
C ALA A 483 0.17 -11.64 4.13
N ARG A 484 -0.35 -10.52 4.66
CA ARG A 484 -1.18 -9.59 3.87
C ARG A 484 -0.41 -9.01 2.70
N LEU A 485 0.84 -8.60 2.93
CA LEU A 485 1.72 -8.09 1.89
C LEU A 485 1.98 -9.14 0.80
N ALA A 486 2.21 -10.40 1.19
CA ALA A 486 2.41 -11.51 0.25
C ALA A 486 1.15 -11.80 -0.59
N LEU A 487 -0.05 -11.66 -0.02
CA LEU A 487 -1.31 -11.79 -0.78
C LEU A 487 -1.44 -10.70 -1.84
N ALA A 488 -1.08 -9.46 -1.52
CA ALA A 488 -1.06 -8.37 -2.50
C ALA A 488 -0.06 -8.66 -3.63
N GLU A 489 1.17 -9.04 -3.29
CA GLU A 489 2.22 -9.40 -4.24
C GLU A 489 1.79 -10.57 -5.16
N ALA A 490 1.16 -11.61 -4.60
CA ALA A 490 0.68 -12.76 -5.36
C ALA A 490 -0.39 -12.37 -6.39
N ALA A 491 -1.31 -11.45 -6.02
CA ALA A 491 -2.32 -10.93 -6.92
C ALA A 491 -1.70 -10.08 -8.06
N VAL A 492 -0.70 -9.24 -7.74
CA VAL A 492 0.07 -8.50 -8.76
C VAL A 492 0.80 -9.45 -9.72
N GLN A 493 1.46 -10.48 -9.19
CA GLN A 493 2.15 -11.48 -10.02
C GLN A 493 1.18 -12.26 -10.91
N ALA A 494 -0.02 -12.59 -10.41
CA ALA A 494 -1.06 -13.21 -11.23
C ALA A 494 -1.51 -12.27 -12.36
N ALA A 495 -1.71 -10.98 -12.10
CA ALA A 495 -2.04 -9.99 -13.12
C ALA A 495 -0.97 -9.91 -14.22
N PHE A 496 0.33 -9.86 -13.86
CA PHE A 496 1.43 -9.87 -14.84
C PHE A 496 1.55 -11.18 -15.62
N ARG A 497 1.28 -12.33 -15.00
CA ARG A 497 1.26 -13.62 -15.73
C ARG A 497 0.20 -13.63 -16.82
N LEU A 498 -0.95 -13.02 -16.57
CA LEU A 498 -2.07 -12.98 -17.51
C LEU A 498 -1.84 -11.92 -18.60
N ARG A 499 -1.42 -10.71 -18.24
CA ARG A 499 -1.25 -9.59 -19.17
C ARG A 499 -0.03 -8.75 -18.77
N PRO A 500 1.20 -9.12 -19.19
CA PRO A 500 2.43 -8.49 -18.69
C PRO A 500 2.66 -7.05 -19.17
N ASN A 501 2.00 -6.63 -20.25
CA ASN A 501 2.18 -5.31 -20.87
C ASN A 501 0.93 -4.40 -20.72
N SER A 502 0.02 -4.74 -19.80
CA SER A 502 -1.19 -3.94 -19.57
C SER A 502 -0.94 -2.84 -18.54
N GLY A 503 -1.43 -1.63 -18.80
CA GLY A 503 -1.26 -0.53 -17.86
C GLY A 503 -1.95 -0.77 -16.53
N GLU A 504 -3.01 -1.58 -16.47
CA GLU A 504 -3.66 -1.94 -15.20
C GLU A 504 -2.76 -2.82 -14.32
N ALA A 505 -1.96 -3.72 -14.91
CA ALA A 505 -0.98 -4.51 -14.15
C ALA A 505 0.13 -3.61 -13.60
N HIS A 506 0.64 -2.69 -14.43
CA HIS A 506 1.62 -1.69 -14.01
C HIS A 506 1.06 -0.72 -12.95
N LEU A 507 -0.20 -0.30 -13.06
CA LEU A 507 -0.87 0.51 -12.04
C LEU A 507 -1.02 -0.26 -10.73
N ALA A 508 -1.44 -1.53 -10.79
CA ALA A 508 -1.50 -2.39 -9.60
C ALA A 508 -0.10 -2.57 -8.96
N ARG A 509 0.95 -2.72 -9.76
CA ARG A 509 2.33 -2.76 -9.28
C ARG A 509 2.76 -1.47 -8.62
N ALA A 510 2.47 -0.32 -9.24
CA ALA A 510 2.78 0.98 -8.69
C ALA A 510 2.10 1.19 -7.32
N GLN A 511 0.83 0.80 -7.21
CA GLN A 511 0.10 0.85 -5.95
C GLN A 511 0.73 -0.04 -4.88
N ASN A 512 1.13 -1.26 -5.25
CA ASN A 512 1.79 -2.21 -4.37
C ASN A 512 3.18 -1.73 -3.90
N LEU A 513 3.98 -1.16 -4.80
CA LEU A 513 5.27 -0.54 -4.46
C LEU A 513 5.08 0.66 -3.53
N TYR A 514 4.12 1.55 -3.83
CA TYR A 514 3.83 2.73 -3.00
C TYR A 514 3.32 2.36 -1.60
N ARG A 515 2.44 1.36 -1.47
CA ARG A 515 1.74 1.02 -0.22
C ARG A 515 2.41 -0.07 0.59
N GLY A 516 2.89 -1.12 -0.07
CA GLY A 516 3.45 -2.30 0.56
C GLY A 516 4.93 -2.15 0.88
N TYR A 517 5.69 -1.53 -0.03
CA TYR A 517 7.15 -1.46 0.08
C TYR A 517 7.69 -0.05 0.34
N LEU A 518 6.84 0.98 0.17
CA LEU A 518 7.23 2.39 0.19
C LEU A 518 8.34 2.71 -0.84
N ASP A 519 8.36 1.96 -1.95
CA ASP A 519 9.27 2.18 -3.08
C ASP A 519 8.66 3.20 -4.04
N TYR A 520 8.92 4.47 -3.76
CA TYR A 520 8.36 5.61 -4.48
C TYR A 520 8.91 5.76 -5.90
N ASP A 521 10.21 5.51 -6.09
CA ASP A 521 10.83 5.62 -7.41
C ASP A 521 10.39 4.47 -8.32
N GLY A 522 10.35 3.24 -7.79
CA GLY A 522 9.78 2.10 -8.50
C GLY A 522 8.32 2.32 -8.86
N ALA A 523 7.52 2.85 -7.94
CA ALA A 523 6.11 3.16 -8.22
C ALA A 523 5.95 4.22 -9.32
N LEU A 524 6.79 5.27 -9.37
CA LEU A 524 6.75 6.26 -10.43
C LEU A 524 7.12 5.68 -11.80
N ALA A 525 8.13 4.81 -11.85
CA ALA A 525 8.52 4.14 -13.09
C ALA A 525 7.39 3.26 -13.66
N GLU A 526 6.70 2.52 -12.79
CA GLU A 526 5.54 1.71 -13.18
C GLU A 526 4.36 2.59 -13.65
N LEU A 527 4.15 3.76 -13.03
CA LEU A 527 3.11 4.71 -13.48
C LEU A 527 3.39 5.31 -14.86
N GLU A 528 4.65 5.52 -15.23
CA GLU A 528 5.01 5.99 -16.56
C GLU A 528 4.60 4.97 -17.63
N VAL A 529 4.82 3.68 -17.38
CA VAL A 529 4.37 2.61 -18.27
C VAL A 529 2.84 2.48 -18.27
N ALA A 530 2.21 2.57 -17.09
CA ALA A 530 0.75 2.49 -16.97
C ALA A 530 0.04 3.58 -17.78
N ALA A 531 0.58 4.81 -17.75
CA ALA A 531 0.02 5.96 -18.44
C ALA A 531 -0.04 5.79 -19.98
N GLU A 532 0.80 4.92 -20.56
CA GLU A 532 0.79 4.66 -22.01
C GLU A 532 -0.50 4.00 -22.51
N THR A 533 -1.17 3.21 -21.67
CA THR A 533 -2.43 2.52 -22.03
C THR A 533 -3.63 2.95 -21.19
N LEU A 534 -3.42 3.82 -20.22
CA LEU A 534 -4.46 4.35 -19.34
C LEU A 534 -4.54 5.88 -19.41
N PRO A 535 -4.73 6.47 -20.60
CA PRO A 535 -4.66 7.92 -20.79
C PRO A 535 -5.76 8.70 -20.05
N ASN A 536 -6.89 8.04 -19.75
CA ASN A 536 -8.04 8.61 -19.02
C ASN A 536 -8.26 7.98 -17.63
N ASP A 537 -7.30 7.22 -17.10
CA ASP A 537 -7.41 6.72 -15.73
C ASP A 537 -6.93 7.78 -14.74
N ALA A 538 -7.86 8.37 -13.98
CA ALA A 538 -7.54 9.39 -12.98
C ALA A 538 -6.59 8.85 -11.89
N GLY A 539 -6.67 7.56 -11.56
CA GLY A 539 -5.90 6.91 -10.51
C GLY A 539 -4.39 6.90 -10.78
N VAL A 540 -3.97 6.89 -12.05
CA VAL A 540 -2.56 7.05 -12.45
C VAL A 540 -2.01 8.40 -11.97
N PHE A 541 -2.77 9.49 -12.23
CA PHE A 541 -2.37 10.85 -11.88
C PHE A 541 -2.51 11.11 -10.38
N GLU A 542 -3.52 10.53 -9.73
CA GLU A 542 -3.68 10.59 -8.28
C GLU A 542 -2.49 9.97 -7.54
N LEU A 543 -2.13 8.74 -7.91
CA LEU A 543 -1.04 8.03 -7.25
C LEU A 543 0.29 8.77 -7.47
N LYS A 544 0.53 9.29 -8.69
CA LYS A 544 1.67 10.15 -8.98
C LYS A 544 1.70 11.37 -8.07
N GLY A 545 0.57 12.03 -7.89
CA GLY A 545 0.42 13.15 -6.96
C GLY A 545 0.79 12.79 -5.52
N TYR A 546 0.30 11.64 -5.02
CA TYR A 546 0.62 11.18 -3.66
C TYR A 546 2.10 10.88 -3.47
N ILE A 547 2.74 10.24 -4.46
CA ILE A 547 4.16 9.91 -4.41
C ILE A 547 5.00 11.19 -4.44
N LEU A 548 4.72 12.11 -5.37
CA LEU A 548 5.45 13.37 -5.49
C LEU A 548 5.36 14.22 -4.22
N ARG A 549 4.19 14.22 -3.55
CA ARG A 549 4.03 14.86 -2.24
C ARG A 549 4.97 14.26 -1.20
N ARG A 550 5.07 12.93 -1.12
CA ARG A 550 6.01 12.26 -0.20
C ARG A 550 7.46 12.53 -0.58
N GLN A 551 7.79 12.70 -1.86
CA GLN A 551 9.12 13.12 -2.30
C GLN A 551 9.42 14.62 -2.11
N GLY A 552 8.52 15.39 -1.51
CA GLY A 552 8.68 16.84 -1.32
C GLY A 552 8.51 17.69 -2.58
N LYS A 553 8.11 17.08 -3.71
CA LYS A 553 7.86 17.75 -5.01
C LYS A 553 6.43 18.29 -5.05
N GLN A 554 6.14 19.25 -4.18
CA GLN A 554 4.77 19.69 -3.93
C GLN A 554 4.04 20.22 -5.17
N GLU A 555 4.65 21.18 -5.88
CA GLU A 555 3.98 21.84 -6.99
C GLU A 555 3.68 20.84 -8.12
N GLU A 556 4.54 19.84 -8.31
CA GLU A 556 4.30 18.73 -9.23
C GLU A 556 3.19 17.79 -8.74
N ALA A 557 3.13 17.56 -7.42
CA ALA A 557 2.07 16.77 -6.81
C ALA A 557 0.69 17.41 -7.05
N VAL A 558 0.55 18.71 -6.77
CA VAL A 558 -0.70 19.46 -7.00
C VAL A 558 -1.07 19.46 -8.48
N ARG A 559 -0.12 19.68 -9.40
CA ARG A 559 -0.40 19.60 -10.84
C ARG A 559 -0.89 18.21 -11.27
N SER A 560 -0.32 17.15 -10.72
CA SER A 560 -0.75 15.77 -11.02
C SER A 560 -2.17 15.52 -10.48
N LEU A 561 -2.47 15.99 -9.27
CA LEU A 561 -3.82 15.87 -8.70
C LEU A 561 -4.87 16.72 -9.45
N GLU A 562 -4.53 17.92 -9.93
CA GLU A 562 -5.43 18.71 -10.79
C GLU A 562 -5.68 18.01 -12.15
N ARG A 563 -4.69 17.27 -12.68
CA ARG A 563 -4.92 16.42 -13.87
C ARG A 563 -5.89 15.28 -13.56
N ALA A 564 -5.81 14.67 -12.38
CA ALA A 564 -6.80 13.67 -11.95
C ALA A 564 -8.21 14.29 -11.86
N ILE A 565 -8.32 15.51 -11.30
CA ILE A 565 -9.58 16.27 -11.24
C ILE A 565 -10.13 16.60 -12.63
N ASP A 566 -9.30 16.89 -13.64
CA ASP A 566 -9.80 17.11 -15.01
C ASP A 566 -10.52 15.87 -15.59
N LEU A 567 -10.11 14.66 -15.16
CA LEU A 567 -10.73 13.39 -15.53
C LEU A 567 -11.84 12.95 -14.56
N ASP A 568 -11.85 13.48 -13.34
CA ASP A 568 -12.81 13.15 -12.27
C ASP A 568 -13.27 14.42 -11.52
N PRO A 569 -13.94 15.37 -12.20
CA PRO A 569 -14.12 16.76 -11.74
C PRO A 569 -15.02 16.92 -10.51
N ARG A 570 -15.83 15.91 -10.19
CA ARG A 570 -16.73 15.90 -9.03
C ARG A 570 -16.21 15.00 -7.90
N ASN A 571 -14.99 14.48 -7.99
CA ASN A 571 -14.38 13.69 -6.93
C ASN A 571 -13.87 14.60 -5.81
N THR A 572 -14.70 14.74 -4.78
CA THR A 572 -14.38 15.56 -3.59
C THR A 572 -13.22 14.99 -2.78
N PHE A 573 -12.98 13.68 -2.83
CA PHE A 573 -11.84 13.06 -2.16
C PHE A 573 -10.51 13.52 -2.75
N THR A 574 -10.38 13.60 -4.08
CA THR A 574 -9.16 14.12 -4.72
C THR A 574 -8.92 15.59 -4.36
N LEU A 575 -9.98 16.41 -4.28
CA LEU A 575 -9.88 17.79 -3.78
C LEU A 575 -9.41 17.85 -2.33
N GLN A 576 -9.92 16.98 -1.45
CA GLN A 576 -9.41 16.85 -0.08
C GLN A 576 -7.92 16.45 -0.05
N GLN A 577 -7.45 15.63 -0.98
CA GLN A 577 -6.02 15.29 -1.09
C GLN A 577 -5.17 16.49 -1.53
N ILE A 578 -5.69 17.37 -2.39
CA ILE A 578 -5.02 18.64 -2.73
C ILE A 578 -4.98 19.54 -1.49
N ALA A 579 -6.10 19.69 -0.79
CA ALA A 579 -6.19 20.47 0.45
C ALA A 579 -5.18 19.97 1.51
N LEU A 580 -5.10 18.65 1.70
CA LEU A 580 -4.13 18.02 2.57
C LEU A 580 -2.68 18.33 2.16
N SER A 581 -2.41 18.41 0.86
CA SER A 581 -1.09 18.80 0.37
C SER A 581 -0.76 20.23 0.82
N TYR A 582 -1.70 21.18 0.70
CA TYR A 582 -1.52 22.54 1.20
C TYR A 582 -1.37 22.59 2.73
N HIS A 583 -2.12 21.77 3.46
CA HIS A 583 -2.02 21.62 4.90
C HIS A 583 -0.59 21.27 5.36
N HIS A 584 0.02 20.26 4.73
CA HIS A 584 1.40 19.82 5.05
C HIS A 584 2.45 20.94 4.88
N LEU A 585 2.15 21.94 4.06
CA LEU A 585 3.00 23.11 3.82
C LEU A 585 2.53 24.38 4.53
N ARG A 586 1.47 24.30 5.35
CA ARG A 586 0.84 25.44 6.04
C ARG A 586 0.32 26.53 5.09
N ARG A 587 -0.10 26.12 3.89
CA ARG A 587 -0.75 26.96 2.88
C ARG A 587 -2.26 27.00 3.13
N PHE A 588 -2.63 27.46 4.32
CA PHE A 588 -4.00 27.38 4.86
C PHE A 588 -5.03 28.17 4.04
N ALA A 589 -4.62 29.24 3.36
CA ALA A 589 -5.50 30.01 2.49
C ALA A 589 -5.91 29.20 1.24
N GLU A 590 -4.94 28.51 0.61
CA GLU A 590 -5.22 27.63 -0.52
C GLU A 590 -5.98 26.37 -0.10
N GLU A 591 -5.64 25.78 1.06
CA GLU A 591 -6.39 24.67 1.66
C GLU A 591 -7.88 25.02 1.81
N LYS A 592 -8.17 26.17 2.42
CA LYS A 592 -9.52 26.72 2.57
C LYS A 592 -10.25 26.86 1.24
N SER A 593 -9.59 27.42 0.22
CA SER A 593 -10.18 27.60 -1.11
C SER A 593 -10.55 26.27 -1.78
N VAL A 594 -9.71 25.25 -1.65
CA VAL A 594 -9.96 23.92 -2.24
C VAL A 594 -11.09 23.20 -1.52
N LEU A 595 -11.14 23.30 -0.19
CA LEU A 595 -12.22 22.73 0.60
C LEU A 595 -13.56 23.43 0.33
N ASP A 596 -13.56 24.75 0.13
CA ASP A 596 -14.77 25.49 -0.28
C ASP A 596 -15.24 25.03 -1.69
N ARG A 597 -14.31 24.75 -2.62
CA ARG A 597 -14.63 24.14 -3.91
C ARG A 597 -15.25 22.73 -3.74
N ALA A 598 -14.69 21.89 -2.88
CA ALA A 598 -15.26 20.57 -2.60
C ALA A 598 -16.68 20.65 -2.02
N LEU A 599 -16.93 21.60 -1.10
CA LEU A 599 -18.27 21.85 -0.55
C LEU A 599 -19.25 22.45 -1.57
N SER A 600 -18.77 23.10 -2.63
CA SER A 600 -19.66 23.53 -3.72
C SER A 600 -20.18 22.37 -4.57
N ILE A 601 -19.46 21.24 -4.58
CA ILE A 601 -19.83 20.01 -5.30
C ILE A 601 -20.74 19.14 -4.44
N ASP A 602 -20.37 18.93 -3.18
CA ASP A 602 -21.12 18.17 -2.19
C ASP A 602 -21.23 18.98 -0.88
N PRO A 603 -22.27 19.84 -0.77
CA PRO A 603 -22.47 20.69 0.40
C PRO A 603 -22.77 19.94 1.68
N ASP A 604 -23.11 18.65 1.61
CA ASP A 604 -23.47 17.82 2.76
C ASP A 604 -22.35 16.90 3.23
N ASN A 605 -21.20 16.93 2.54
CA ASN A 605 -20.02 16.17 2.90
C ASN A 605 -19.48 16.53 4.29
N VAL A 606 -19.75 15.68 5.28
CA VAL A 606 -19.36 15.91 6.69
C VAL A 606 -17.84 15.98 6.84
N ASP A 607 -17.09 15.08 6.19
CA ASP A 607 -15.62 15.05 6.28
C ASP A 607 -14.99 16.34 5.74
N THR A 608 -15.53 16.87 4.63
CA THR A 608 -15.08 18.15 4.07
C THR A 608 -15.43 19.32 4.98
N LYS A 609 -16.62 19.34 5.60
CA LYS A 609 -16.99 20.36 6.60
C LYS A 609 -16.05 20.34 7.81
N ILE A 610 -15.68 19.15 8.27
CA ILE A 610 -14.69 18.94 9.35
C ILE A 610 -13.34 19.53 8.94
N ALA A 611 -12.78 19.08 7.82
CA ALA A 611 -11.48 19.57 7.34
C ALA A 611 -11.50 21.10 7.19
N ARG A 612 -12.60 21.65 6.67
CA ARG A 612 -12.76 23.09 6.46
C ARG A 612 -12.82 23.90 7.76
N ALA A 613 -13.42 23.35 8.80
CA ALA A 613 -13.48 23.96 10.12
C ALA A 613 -12.13 23.86 10.86
N PHE A 614 -11.38 22.77 10.65
CA PHE A 614 -10.04 22.58 11.20
C PHE A 614 -9.02 23.61 10.69
N VAL A 615 -9.20 24.17 9.49
CA VAL A 615 -8.26 25.18 8.96
C VAL A 615 -8.00 26.33 9.94
N GLU A 616 -9.04 26.90 10.56
CA GLU A 616 -8.86 28.02 11.51
C GLU A 616 -8.31 27.54 12.86
N PHE A 617 -8.65 26.32 13.27
CA PHE A 617 -8.04 25.65 14.42
C PHE A 617 -6.53 25.53 14.23
N ASP A 618 -6.11 24.94 13.12
CA ASP A 618 -4.71 24.66 12.82
C ASP A 618 -3.88 25.91 12.55
N TRP A 619 -4.46 26.84 11.79
CA TRP A 619 -3.79 28.08 11.42
C TRP A 619 -3.70 29.03 12.61
N LYS A 620 -4.82 29.34 13.27
CA LYS A 620 -4.93 30.48 14.20
C LYS A 620 -5.17 30.07 15.65
N ALA A 621 -5.22 28.78 15.95
CA ALA A 621 -5.64 28.27 17.25
C ALA A 621 -7.06 28.74 17.63
N ASP A 622 -7.98 28.81 16.67
CA ASP A 622 -9.37 29.20 16.89
C ASP A 622 -10.30 27.99 16.82
N THR A 623 -10.85 27.58 17.97
CA THR A 623 -11.77 26.44 18.06
C THR A 623 -13.20 26.78 17.63
N ARG A 624 -13.57 28.07 17.56
CA ARG A 624 -14.98 28.48 17.38
C ARG A 624 -15.63 27.92 16.11
N PRO A 625 -14.99 27.95 14.92
CA PRO A 625 -15.60 27.39 13.73
C PRO A 625 -15.83 25.88 13.84
N LEU A 626 -14.90 25.16 14.45
CA LEU A 626 -15.02 23.72 14.69
C LEU A 626 -16.15 23.42 15.68
N HIS A 627 -16.21 24.12 16.82
CA HIS A 627 -17.26 23.99 17.81
C HIS A 627 -18.65 24.25 17.21
N GLN A 628 -18.82 25.36 16.49
CA GLN A 628 -20.08 25.73 15.85
C GLN A 628 -20.55 24.68 14.83
N MET A 629 -19.62 24.15 14.03
CA MET A 629 -19.93 23.09 13.08
C MET A 629 -20.41 21.83 13.80
N LEU A 630 -19.69 21.37 14.82
CA LEU A 630 -20.04 20.19 15.60
C LEU A 630 -21.42 20.33 16.24
N ASP A 631 -21.73 21.50 16.82
CA ASP A 631 -23.04 21.79 17.37
C ASP A 631 -24.15 21.78 16.32
N SER A 632 -23.88 22.31 15.12
CA SER A 632 -24.86 22.28 14.02
C SER A 632 -25.20 20.84 13.61
N ILE A 633 -24.21 19.95 13.50
CA ILE A 633 -24.42 18.55 13.14
C ILE A 633 -25.21 17.84 14.25
N ARG A 634 -24.82 18.05 15.51
CA ARG A 634 -25.49 17.47 16.69
C ARG A 634 -26.95 17.91 16.80
N ALA A 635 -27.23 19.18 16.52
CA ALA A 635 -28.58 19.75 16.57
C ALA A 635 -29.45 19.27 15.41
N ALA A 636 -28.89 19.14 14.20
CA ALA A 636 -29.63 18.72 13.02
C ALA A 636 -29.93 17.21 13.01
N ASN A 637 -28.97 16.37 13.43
CA ASN A 637 -29.13 14.93 13.45
C ASN A 637 -28.27 14.29 14.56
N PRO A 638 -28.85 13.96 15.74
CA PRO A 638 -28.14 13.28 16.81
C PRO A 638 -27.50 11.95 16.40
N ALA A 639 -28.03 11.23 15.41
CA ALA A 639 -27.42 10.00 14.89
C ALA A 639 -26.15 10.27 14.06
N ALA A 640 -26.00 11.46 13.47
CA ALA A 640 -24.81 11.86 12.74
C ALA A 640 -23.59 12.08 13.66
N THR A 641 -23.78 12.08 14.98
CA THR A 641 -22.68 12.19 15.95
C THR A 641 -21.70 11.02 15.90
N GLN A 642 -22.14 9.85 15.42
CA GLN A 642 -21.27 8.69 15.16
C GLN A 642 -20.26 8.95 14.03
N GLY A 643 -20.48 9.96 13.18
CA GLY A 643 -19.60 10.35 12.08
C GLY A 643 -18.56 11.42 12.44
N ILE A 644 -18.63 12.01 13.64
CA ILE A 644 -17.75 13.14 14.05
C ILE A 644 -16.98 12.95 15.38
N PRO A 645 -16.81 11.74 15.96
CA PRO A 645 -16.25 11.61 17.31
C PRO A 645 -14.83 12.14 17.42
N GLU A 646 -14.01 11.98 16.37
CA GLU A 646 -12.62 12.45 16.34
C GLU A 646 -12.53 13.99 16.38
N ALA A 647 -13.28 14.67 15.52
CA ALA A 647 -13.34 16.12 15.47
C ALA A 647 -13.90 16.69 16.78
N TRP A 648 -14.93 16.04 17.34
CA TRP A 648 -15.51 16.42 18.63
C TRP A 648 -14.52 16.26 19.77
N LEU A 649 -13.84 15.11 19.86
CA LEU A 649 -12.83 14.87 20.88
C LEU A 649 -11.70 15.90 20.80
N THR A 650 -11.19 16.18 19.60
CA THR A 650 -10.10 17.14 19.40
C THR A 650 -10.51 18.55 19.85
N CYS A 651 -11.72 19.00 19.50
CA CYS A 651 -12.26 20.28 19.94
C CYS A 651 -12.41 20.32 21.47
N ALA A 652 -12.99 19.28 22.07
CA ALA A 652 -13.21 19.20 23.52
C ALA A 652 -11.88 19.18 24.31
N LEU A 653 -10.87 18.47 23.82
CA LEU A 653 -9.52 18.46 24.43
C LEU A 653 -8.86 19.84 24.33
N ALA A 654 -9.00 20.53 23.20
CA ALA A 654 -8.49 21.88 23.02
C ALA A 654 -9.15 22.89 23.97
N GLU A 655 -10.46 22.77 24.16
CA GLU A 655 -11.27 23.64 25.04
C GLU A 655 -11.26 23.24 26.51
N ARG A 656 -10.58 22.13 26.85
CA ARG A 656 -10.51 21.56 28.21
C ARG A 656 -11.85 21.14 28.78
N ASP A 657 -12.80 20.78 27.91
CA ASP A 657 -14.11 20.26 28.30
C ASP A 657 -14.05 18.73 28.44
N ALA A 658 -13.84 18.28 29.68
CA ALA A 658 -13.79 16.86 30.01
C ALA A 658 -15.14 16.13 29.83
N VAL A 659 -16.27 16.85 29.90
CA VAL A 659 -17.61 16.24 29.71
C VAL A 659 -17.85 16.00 28.23
N ALA A 660 -17.59 17.01 27.39
CA ALA A 660 -17.67 16.88 25.95
C ALA A 660 -16.69 15.80 25.42
N ALA A 661 -15.46 15.75 25.95
CA ALA A 661 -14.48 14.74 25.55
C ALA A 661 -14.96 13.31 25.86
N LYS A 662 -15.57 13.09 27.04
CA LYS A 662 -16.17 11.78 27.39
C LYS A 662 -17.35 11.43 26.48
N ASN A 663 -18.19 12.40 26.15
CA ASN A 663 -19.32 12.18 25.24
C ASN A 663 -18.85 11.81 23.83
N ALA A 664 -17.77 12.44 23.34
CA ALA A 664 -17.15 12.08 22.07
C ALA A 664 -16.62 10.64 22.07
N VAL A 665 -15.97 10.21 23.15
CA VAL A 665 -15.50 8.82 23.32
C VAL A 665 -16.68 7.84 23.34
N ILE A 666 -17.80 8.17 23.99
CA ILE A 666 -19.00 7.34 23.99
C ILE A 666 -19.60 7.25 22.58
N ALA A 667 -19.63 8.37 21.84
CA ALA A 667 -20.17 8.42 20.48
C ALA A 667 -19.33 7.61 19.48
N ALA A 668 -18.03 7.43 19.72
CA ALA A 668 -17.16 6.58 18.89
C ALA A 668 -17.54 5.09 18.91
N GLY A 669 -18.17 4.62 19.99
CA GLY A 669 -18.54 3.22 20.16
C GLY A 669 -17.32 2.29 20.24
N GLU A 670 -17.30 1.25 19.41
CA GLU A 670 -16.18 0.31 19.28
C GLU A 670 -15.05 0.83 18.37
N ASN A 671 -15.27 1.94 17.66
CA ASN A 671 -14.24 2.50 16.80
C ASN A 671 -13.17 3.24 17.61
N PRO A 672 -11.90 3.26 17.15
CA PRO A 672 -10.88 4.10 17.74
C PRO A 672 -11.34 5.57 17.74
N PRO A 673 -11.38 6.24 18.91
CA PRO A 673 -11.88 7.61 19.00
C PRO A 673 -10.93 8.67 18.42
N LEU A 674 -9.67 8.31 18.11
CA LEU A 674 -8.69 9.19 17.50
C LEU A 674 -7.77 8.41 16.56
N ILE A 675 -7.67 8.88 15.32
CA ILE A 675 -6.76 8.38 14.30
C ILE A 675 -5.88 9.55 13.86
N ASP A 676 -4.57 9.34 13.83
CA ASP A 676 -3.61 10.36 13.42
C ASP A 676 -2.58 9.70 12.51
N GLU A 677 -2.79 9.93 11.21
CA GLU A 677 -2.03 9.27 10.14
C GLU A 677 -2.15 7.73 10.20
N ALA A 678 -1.07 7.03 10.51
CA ALA A 678 -1.03 5.58 10.68
C ALA A 678 -1.20 5.14 12.16
N VAL A 679 -1.35 6.09 13.09
CA VAL A 679 -1.44 5.84 14.54
C VAL A 679 -2.90 5.83 14.99
N ASN A 680 -3.30 4.75 15.65
CA ASN A 680 -4.65 4.56 16.18
C ASN A 680 -4.58 4.51 17.71
N PHE A 681 -5.42 5.29 18.39
CA PHE A 681 -5.51 5.30 19.84
C PHE A 681 -6.72 4.52 20.33
N SER A 682 -6.51 3.63 21.30
CA SER A 682 -7.61 2.91 21.92
C SER A 682 -8.43 3.83 22.82
N ARG A 683 -9.68 3.45 23.07
CA ARG A 683 -10.56 4.17 24.01
C ARG A 683 -9.93 4.33 25.40
N PRO A 684 -9.36 3.29 26.03
CA PRO A 684 -8.68 3.44 27.32
C PRO A 684 -7.51 4.43 27.29
N PHE A 685 -6.78 4.55 26.18
CA PHE A 685 -5.73 5.55 26.05
C PHE A 685 -6.29 6.98 26.15
N ILE A 686 -7.36 7.28 25.40
CA ILE A 686 -7.99 8.60 25.43
C ILE A 686 -8.62 8.89 26.80
N GLU A 687 -9.23 7.90 27.44
CA GLU A 687 -9.73 8.06 28.82
C GLU A 687 -8.59 8.42 29.79
N GLY A 688 -7.40 7.85 29.60
CA GLY A 688 -6.19 8.23 30.33
C GLY A 688 -5.74 9.67 30.07
N VAL A 689 -5.81 10.13 28.83
CA VAL A 689 -5.54 11.54 28.45
C VAL A 689 -6.52 12.49 29.12
N ILE A 690 -7.83 12.20 29.07
CA ILE A 690 -8.87 13.00 29.71
C ILE A 690 -8.63 13.06 31.23
N ALA A 691 -8.31 11.92 31.86
CA ALA A 691 -8.03 11.87 33.29
C ALA A 691 -6.79 12.69 33.68
N ARG A 692 -5.71 12.63 32.88
CA ARG A 692 -4.52 13.49 33.04
C ARG A 692 -4.87 14.97 32.93
N MET A 693 -5.65 15.36 31.93
CA MET A 693 -6.12 16.73 31.73
C MET A 693 -6.89 17.25 32.95
N THR A 694 -7.70 16.39 33.59
CA THR A 694 -8.45 16.71 34.82
C THR A 694 -7.66 16.47 36.11
N LYS A 695 -6.37 16.12 36.03
CA LYS A 695 -5.47 15.81 37.16
C LYS A 695 -5.93 14.65 38.06
N ASP A 696 -6.69 13.70 37.50
CA ASP A 696 -7.14 12.48 38.19
C ASP A 696 -6.14 11.35 37.95
N SER A 697 -5.11 11.29 38.81
CA SER A 697 -3.95 10.39 38.64
C SER A 697 -4.33 8.91 38.77
N GLU A 698 -5.28 8.57 39.63
CA GLU A 698 -5.77 7.20 39.82
C GLU A 698 -6.50 6.71 38.57
N LYS A 699 -7.45 7.50 38.04
CA LYS A 699 -8.13 7.14 36.79
C LYS A 699 -7.20 7.09 35.60
N ALA A 700 -6.24 8.01 35.51
CA ALA A 700 -5.24 8.01 34.44
C ALA A 700 -4.42 6.71 34.46
N ARG A 701 -3.90 6.31 35.63
CA ARG A 701 -3.12 5.08 35.79
C ARG A 701 -3.92 3.83 35.44
N ALA A 702 -5.17 3.75 35.88
CA ALA A 702 -6.07 2.64 35.55
C ALA A 702 -6.32 2.53 34.04
N ALA A 703 -6.65 3.66 33.40
CA ALA A 703 -6.95 3.72 31.97
C ALA A 703 -5.72 3.37 31.10
N PHE A 704 -4.54 3.91 31.42
CA PHE A 704 -3.30 3.54 30.70
C PHE A 704 -2.90 2.08 30.93
N THR A 705 -3.15 1.51 32.10
CA THR A 705 -2.90 0.08 32.35
C THR A 705 -3.77 -0.79 31.44
N SER A 706 -5.06 -0.45 31.30
CA SER A 706 -5.96 -1.13 30.36
C SER A 706 -5.50 -0.94 28.91
N ALA A 707 -5.14 0.28 28.52
CA ALA A 707 -4.63 0.58 27.18
C ALA A 707 -3.37 -0.24 26.86
N ARG A 708 -2.48 -0.40 27.83
CA ARG A 708 -1.24 -1.16 27.66
C ARG A 708 -1.49 -2.62 27.31
N ALA A 709 -2.42 -3.27 28.00
CA ALA A 709 -2.77 -4.68 27.78
C ALA A 709 -3.38 -4.91 26.38
N GLU A 710 -4.15 -3.95 25.86
CA GLU A 710 -4.64 -3.99 24.48
C GLU A 710 -3.51 -3.77 23.47
N GLN A 711 -2.65 -2.79 23.73
CA GLN A 711 -1.56 -2.40 22.84
C GLN A 711 -0.50 -3.50 22.68
N GLU A 712 -0.20 -4.26 23.74
CA GLU A 712 0.73 -5.40 23.68
C GLU A 712 0.26 -6.47 22.69
N LYS A 713 -1.04 -6.75 22.61
CA LYS A 713 -1.60 -7.72 21.64
C LYS A 713 -1.39 -7.25 20.20
N ILE A 714 -1.56 -5.95 19.94
CA ILE A 714 -1.35 -5.35 18.61
C ILE A 714 0.13 -5.49 18.21
N ILE A 715 1.05 -5.19 19.12
CA ILE A 715 2.49 -5.28 18.87
C ILE A 715 2.94 -6.73 18.67
N GLN A 716 2.42 -7.67 19.46
CA GLN A 716 2.72 -9.10 19.31
C GLN A 716 2.31 -9.60 17.92
N ALA A 717 1.17 -9.16 17.40
CA ALA A 717 0.71 -9.51 16.07
C ALA A 717 1.55 -8.87 14.94
N GLN A 718 2.15 -7.70 15.18
CA GLN A 718 2.83 -6.89 14.17
C GLN A 718 4.12 -6.22 14.70
N PRO A 719 5.15 -6.98 15.11
CA PRO A 719 6.29 -6.45 15.88
C PRO A 719 7.25 -5.53 15.08
N SER A 720 7.11 -5.51 13.76
CA SER A 720 7.88 -4.64 12.85
C SER A 720 7.08 -3.42 12.38
N TYR A 721 5.86 -3.21 12.88
CA TYR A 721 5.04 -2.06 12.55
C TYR A 721 5.28 -0.95 13.58
N GLY A 722 5.89 0.16 13.16
CA GLY A 722 6.30 1.27 14.03
C GLY A 722 5.17 2.02 14.74
N PRO A 723 4.04 2.37 14.08
CA PRO A 723 2.98 3.18 14.68
C PRO A 723 2.40 2.64 16.01
N PRO A 724 2.15 1.33 16.17
CA PRO A 724 1.81 0.74 17.47
C PRO A 724 2.82 0.97 18.60
N LEU A 725 4.12 1.07 18.30
CA LEU A 725 5.16 1.29 19.31
C LEU A 725 5.14 2.72 19.85
N CYS A 726 4.81 3.71 19.03
CA CYS A 726 4.59 5.09 19.51
C CYS A 726 3.46 5.15 20.55
N VAL A 727 2.37 4.42 20.31
CA VAL A 727 1.24 4.35 21.25
C VAL A 727 1.68 3.68 22.56
N LEU A 728 2.42 2.57 22.50
CA LEU A 728 2.96 1.93 23.70
C LEU A 728 3.90 2.87 24.46
N GLY A 729 4.77 3.60 23.77
CA GLY A 729 5.66 4.58 24.38
C GLY A 729 4.90 5.69 25.12
N LEU A 730 3.81 6.21 24.54
CA LEU A 730 2.95 7.20 25.21
C LEU A 730 2.22 6.62 26.42
N ILE A 731 1.74 5.38 26.33
CA ILE A 731 1.11 4.67 27.44
C ILE A 731 2.10 4.49 28.58
N ASP A 732 3.31 4.01 28.29
CA ASP A 732 4.36 3.79 29.27
C ASP A 732 4.83 5.12 29.90
N ALA A 733 4.92 6.20 29.11
CA ALA A 733 5.15 7.54 29.64
C ALA A 733 4.03 7.99 30.58
N GLY A 734 2.77 7.72 30.23
CA GLY A 734 1.60 7.95 31.09
C GLY A 734 1.59 7.14 32.40
N LEU A 735 2.28 6.00 32.41
CA LEU A 735 2.47 5.14 33.59
C LEU A 735 3.74 5.48 34.38
N GLY A 736 4.55 6.45 33.93
CA GLY A 736 5.82 6.81 34.56
C GLY A 736 6.99 5.86 34.26
N ARG A 737 6.85 4.99 33.26
CA ARG A 737 7.88 4.01 32.83
C ARG A 737 8.83 4.64 31.82
N LYS A 738 9.69 5.54 32.31
CA LYS A 738 10.51 6.42 31.48
C LYS A 738 11.39 5.69 30.46
N GLU A 739 12.11 4.66 30.91
CA GLU A 739 13.05 3.98 30.03
C GLU A 739 12.34 3.16 28.95
N GLU A 740 11.27 2.44 29.32
CA GLU A 740 10.40 1.73 28.38
C GLU A 740 9.84 2.68 27.34
N ALA A 741 9.27 3.80 27.78
CA ALA A 741 8.64 4.78 26.92
C ALA A 741 9.59 5.32 25.84
N LEU A 742 10.80 5.73 26.24
CA LEU A 742 11.81 6.26 25.33
C LEU A 742 12.36 5.18 24.38
N ARG A 743 12.54 3.94 24.85
CA ARG A 743 12.97 2.82 24.01
C ARG A 743 11.96 2.55 22.89
N GLU A 744 10.68 2.43 23.23
CA GLU A 744 9.64 2.14 22.21
C GLU A 744 9.45 3.31 21.24
N GLY A 745 9.50 4.56 21.73
CA GLY A 745 9.44 5.74 20.87
C GLY A 745 10.60 5.82 19.87
N ARG A 746 11.84 5.53 20.31
CA ARG A 746 13.01 5.49 19.40
C ARG A 746 12.91 4.36 18.40
N ARG A 747 12.50 3.16 18.85
CA ARG A 747 12.29 2.00 17.97
C ARG A 747 11.24 2.28 16.89
N ALA A 748 10.19 3.03 17.21
CA ALA A 748 9.20 3.43 16.22
C ALA A 748 9.80 4.31 15.11
N VAL A 749 10.65 5.29 15.48
CA VAL A 749 11.39 6.14 14.52
C VAL A 749 12.38 5.31 13.70
N GLU A 750 13.06 4.34 14.30
CA GLU A 750 13.99 3.44 13.59
C GLU A 750 13.28 2.55 12.56
N LEU A 751 12.09 2.03 12.88
CA LEU A 751 11.30 1.19 11.96
C LEU A 751 10.70 1.98 10.80
N LEU A 752 10.35 3.24 11.03
CA LEU A 752 9.75 4.12 10.04
C LEU A 752 10.40 5.51 10.08
N PRO A 753 11.62 5.64 9.54
CA PRO A 753 12.34 6.91 9.52
C PRO A 753 11.75 7.85 8.44
N VAL A 754 12.02 9.16 8.58
CA VAL A 754 11.56 10.21 7.66
C VAL A 754 12.04 9.95 6.23
N GLU A 755 13.24 9.40 6.06
CA GLU A 755 13.81 9.10 4.75
C GLU A 755 13.04 7.99 4.02
N LYS A 756 12.41 7.08 4.77
CA LYS A 756 11.61 5.97 4.22
C LYS A 756 10.17 6.40 3.96
N ASP A 757 9.60 7.19 4.87
CA ASP A 757 8.29 7.78 4.72
C ASP A 757 8.28 9.22 5.27
N PRO A 758 8.37 10.24 4.40
CA PRO A 758 8.47 11.64 4.82
C PRO A 758 7.21 12.21 5.49
N ILE A 759 6.09 11.49 5.50
CA ILE A 759 4.89 11.91 6.23
C ILE A 759 4.79 11.10 7.53
N ASN A 760 4.69 9.77 7.44
CA ASN A 760 4.47 8.94 8.63
C ASN A 760 5.70 8.91 9.54
N GLY A 761 6.91 9.03 9.00
CA GLY A 761 8.14 9.13 9.81
C GLY A 761 8.22 10.44 10.60
N VAL A 762 7.65 11.53 10.06
CA VAL A 762 7.50 12.79 10.81
C VAL A 762 6.52 12.61 11.96
N ALA A 763 5.44 11.83 11.79
CA ALA A 763 4.56 11.46 12.90
C ALA A 763 5.27 10.62 13.97
N MET A 764 6.14 9.67 13.60
CA MET A 764 6.93 8.92 14.60
C MET A 764 7.80 9.87 15.43
N THR A 765 8.44 10.85 14.76
CA THR A 765 9.25 11.90 15.41
C THR A 765 8.41 12.78 16.34
N LYS A 766 7.22 13.20 15.90
CA LYS A 766 6.23 13.94 16.71
C LYS A 766 5.89 13.18 17.98
N TYR A 767 5.61 11.87 17.89
CA TYR A 767 5.26 11.08 19.07
C TYR A 767 6.44 10.83 20.00
N LEU A 768 7.66 10.67 19.47
CA LEU A 768 8.85 10.64 20.33
C LEU A 768 9.02 11.95 21.11
N ALA A 769 8.75 13.10 20.48
CA ALA A 769 8.74 14.39 21.17
C ALA A 769 7.68 14.44 22.30
N MET A 770 6.47 13.94 22.03
CA MET A 770 5.41 13.85 23.05
C MET A 770 5.77 12.91 24.20
N ILE A 771 6.35 11.74 23.89
CA ILE A 771 6.82 10.76 24.88
C ILE A 771 7.87 11.42 25.79
N ALA A 772 8.89 12.06 25.19
CA ALA A 772 9.94 12.75 25.91
C ALA A 772 9.39 13.85 26.83
N ALA A 773 8.43 14.64 26.33
CA ALA A 773 7.74 15.66 27.12
C ALA A 773 7.00 15.05 28.34
N TRP A 774 6.35 13.90 28.15
CA TRP A 774 5.57 13.24 29.21
C TRP A 774 6.42 12.61 30.30
N VAL A 775 7.69 12.30 30.02
CA VAL A 775 8.68 11.77 30.98
C VAL A 775 9.67 12.84 31.47
N ASP A 776 9.32 14.12 31.27
CA ASP A 776 10.08 15.31 31.66
C ASP A 776 11.51 15.38 31.08
N ASP A 777 11.70 14.84 29.87
CA ASP A 777 12.92 14.98 29.08
C ASP A 777 12.76 16.10 28.05
N LYS A 778 12.84 17.34 28.54
CA LYS A 778 12.54 18.55 27.74
C LYS A 778 13.52 18.78 26.60
N ASP A 779 14.80 18.47 26.80
CA ASP A 779 15.83 18.65 25.78
C ASP A 779 15.53 17.76 24.57
N LEU A 780 15.30 16.46 24.81
CA LEU A 780 14.92 15.53 23.74
C LEU A 780 13.58 15.92 23.11
N ALA A 781 12.59 16.29 23.93
CA ALA A 781 11.29 16.71 23.42
C ALA A 781 11.43 17.88 22.44
N CYS A 782 12.21 18.89 22.80
CA CYS A 782 12.45 20.05 21.98
C CYS A 782 13.24 19.75 20.70
N GLU A 783 14.28 18.92 20.79
CA GLU A 783 15.07 18.48 19.65
C GLU A 783 14.18 17.78 18.61
N GLN A 784 13.40 16.79 19.04
CA GLN A 784 12.51 16.03 18.17
C GLN A 784 11.38 16.91 17.63
N LEU A 785 10.83 17.81 18.45
CA LEU A 785 9.79 18.74 18.02
C LEU A 785 10.28 19.69 16.93
N ALA A 786 11.52 20.20 17.04
CA ALA A 786 12.13 21.07 16.05
C ALA A 786 12.36 20.39 14.68
N VAL A 787 12.45 19.06 14.66
CA VAL A 787 12.42 18.25 13.43
C VAL A 787 10.98 18.10 12.95
N ALA A 788 10.07 17.68 13.84
CA ALA A 788 8.69 17.35 13.49
C ALA A 788 7.88 18.54 12.95
N VAL A 789 8.23 19.78 13.28
CA VAL A 789 7.53 20.97 12.78
C VAL A 789 8.01 21.45 11.40
N ARG A 790 9.02 20.82 10.80
CA ARG A 790 9.53 21.21 9.48
C ARG A 790 8.61 20.65 8.38
N PRO A 791 8.18 21.46 7.41
CA PRO A 791 7.41 20.96 6.28
C PRO A 791 8.18 19.88 5.48
N PRO A 792 7.50 18.83 4.98
CA PRO A 792 6.08 18.55 5.14
C PRO A 792 5.73 18.07 6.56
N SER A 793 4.74 18.70 7.20
CA SER A 793 4.35 18.37 8.59
C SER A 793 2.87 18.66 8.82
N ARG A 794 2.17 17.74 9.49
CA ARG A 794 0.81 17.97 10.01
C ARG A 794 0.76 18.62 11.39
N LEU A 795 1.92 18.87 12.00
CA LEU A 795 2.00 19.55 13.28
C LEU A 795 1.85 21.06 13.08
N THR A 796 0.76 21.61 13.63
CA THR A 796 0.32 22.99 13.40
C THR A 796 0.45 23.87 14.64
N TYR A 797 0.32 25.19 14.44
CA TYR A 797 0.29 26.16 15.53
C TYR A 797 -0.85 25.88 16.51
N GLY A 798 -2.05 25.62 15.97
CA GLY A 798 -3.24 25.27 16.73
C GLY A 798 -3.03 24.08 17.66
N GLN A 799 -2.51 22.98 17.11
CA GLN A 799 -2.26 21.76 17.87
C GLN A 799 -1.29 21.98 19.04
N LEU A 800 -0.14 22.64 18.80
CA LEU A 800 0.83 22.93 19.85
C LEU A 800 0.28 23.86 20.94
N LYS A 801 -0.50 24.87 20.53
CA LYS A 801 -1.03 25.88 21.45
C LYS A 801 -2.18 25.36 22.29
N LEU A 802 -3.08 24.56 21.72
CA LEU A 802 -4.35 24.21 22.35
C LEU A 802 -4.32 22.84 23.04
N LEU A 803 -3.75 21.82 22.39
CA LEU A 803 -3.94 20.43 22.82
C LEU A 803 -3.19 20.10 24.12
N PRO A 804 -3.78 19.27 25.01
CA PRO A 804 -3.22 18.89 26.31
C PRO A 804 -1.94 18.07 26.22
N PHE A 805 -1.67 17.45 25.06
CA PHE A 805 -0.48 16.63 24.85
C PHE A 805 0.82 17.38 25.11
N TRP A 806 0.83 18.70 24.90
CA TRP A 806 2.00 19.56 25.00
C TRP A 806 2.09 20.37 26.30
N ASP A 807 1.13 20.20 27.22
CA ASP A 807 1.12 20.90 28.51
C ASP A 807 2.45 20.79 29.28
N PRO A 808 3.16 19.64 29.30
CA PRO A 808 4.44 19.53 30.01
C PRO A 808 5.56 20.46 29.51
N LEU A 809 5.46 20.96 28.27
CA LEU A 809 6.45 21.85 27.68
C LEU A 809 6.07 23.34 27.78
N ARG A 810 4.84 23.68 28.20
CA ARG A 810 4.41 25.09 28.26
C ARG A 810 5.22 25.88 29.27
N GLY A 811 5.65 27.08 28.88
CA GLY A 811 6.56 27.90 29.66
C GLY A 811 8.04 27.53 29.53
N ASP A 812 8.38 26.45 28.82
CA ASP A 812 9.75 26.17 28.42
C ASP A 812 10.19 27.11 27.27
N PRO A 813 11.32 27.84 27.38
CA PRO A 813 11.74 28.80 26.37
C PRO A 813 11.94 28.22 24.98
N CYS A 814 12.40 26.96 24.88
CA CYS A 814 12.59 26.31 23.60
C CYS A 814 11.24 25.99 22.93
N PHE A 815 10.29 25.46 23.71
CA PHE A 815 8.94 25.18 23.20
C PHE A 815 8.22 26.45 22.75
N GLU A 816 8.24 27.52 23.56
CA GLU A 816 7.61 28.80 23.21
C GLU A 816 8.20 29.39 21.92
N LYS A 817 9.52 29.24 21.70
CA LYS A 817 10.17 29.66 20.45
C LYS A 817 9.68 28.86 19.25
N ILE A 818 9.50 27.53 19.40
CA ILE A 818 8.96 26.68 18.34
C ILE A 818 7.52 27.10 18.03
N VAL A 819 6.66 27.26 19.04
CA VAL A 819 5.26 27.70 18.86
C VAL A 819 5.18 29.06 18.19
N ALA A 820 5.98 30.04 18.64
CA ALA A 820 6.03 31.37 18.05
C ALA A 820 6.47 31.35 16.58
N SER A 821 7.37 30.42 16.21
CA SER A 821 7.81 30.28 14.81
C SER A 821 6.68 29.81 13.86
N LEU A 822 5.63 29.19 14.40
CA LEU A 822 4.47 28.70 13.65
C LEU A 822 3.28 29.66 13.66
N ALA A 823 3.32 30.70 14.49
CA ALA A 823 2.20 31.63 14.62
C ALA A 823 1.87 32.30 13.27
N PRO A 824 0.58 32.55 12.98
CA PRO A 824 0.18 33.37 11.83
C PRO A 824 0.95 34.68 11.80
N LYS A 825 1.51 35.02 10.64
CA LYS A 825 2.19 36.29 10.40
C LYS A 825 1.24 37.36 9.93
#